data_AF-A0AAE1H8K4-F1
#
_entry.id   AF-A0AAE1H8K4-F1
#
_cell.length_a   1.000
_cell.length_b   1.000
_cell.length_c   1.000
_cell.angle_alpha   90.00
_cell.angle_beta   90.00
_cell.angle_gamma   90.00
#
_symmetry.space_group_name_H-M   'P 1'
#
loop_
_entity.id
_entity.type
_entity.pdbx_description
1 polymer ?
#
loop_
_entity_poly.entity_id
_entity_poly.type
_entity_poly.pdbx_seq_one_letter_code
_entity_poly.pdbx_strand_id
1 'polypeptide(L)'
;AVELDGALEMARQEMGRMRARADEEGERWRAREQELVMRLEDSRNRERKLEDQKHNLEVCLADATQQIQELKARLGGAEGRVRALDQQLLQLEAAKKDAEHKLSSVGSTLRRIAGIQLDGSVSLPFRLLSPSRRWSPARAVQEHHDGRGDSVVDVDPEVIRKGVRSLMQQVAQIERERDDLKAQVTAAKKQLAESQEHQSKGDTKLNATLQNLSRLQEEKGSLENRLGQKQAALQAQSEALQQRTEEATQLRERLTALELTLHSGAEERAVCEDKLDKVRAACARLEAEKRALQEELGRTESRATKLELQRMGLEGDLQRLQMVLQEKDSHLAKLQERCEQQGRLVASLEERCASMKNTIDQLNLSLERAAAGESELRAEIQSLQRTLIDTSSTSQASCEKLKQLQKSLTNSENERRVVTERLEVTQQQLAELRRANQQLSDQSSRLHAELANNEVQRSALESQLRLANSSATSWPAEQHAPDNMREDELNRQLTTAHRERSELRSKVDSLVEKVRSLESEKRTLERSLTKGGRSRSYERNREAAEKELDLVDAGGSGLSQVLEQENRELRMRVRRLEAQLAEKETELLRARQALQSAQAHLQMQQAHGPHGHGRAHSPERAERAERAAELERVRASQLQAERLLEAREQSHRQQVLRLENQ
;
A
#
# COMPACT_ATOMS: atom_id res chain seq x y z
N ALA A 1 29.96 29.75 -34.34
CA ALA A 1 28.90 30.07 -35.32
C ALA A 1 28.40 28.75 -35.88
N VAL A 2 28.45 28.51 -37.19
CA VAL A 2 27.77 27.41 -37.93
C VAL A 2 27.56 26.09 -37.17
N GLU A 3 28.60 25.47 -36.60
CA GLU A 3 28.48 24.20 -35.85
C GLU A 3 27.59 24.31 -34.59
N LEU A 4 27.68 25.44 -33.90
CA LEU A 4 26.93 25.77 -32.68
C LEU A 4 25.49 26.16 -33.02
N ASP A 5 25.28 26.84 -34.15
CA ASP A 5 23.95 27.13 -34.69
C ASP A 5 23.23 25.82 -35.11
N GLY A 6 23.93 24.92 -35.81
CA GLY A 6 23.43 23.59 -36.16
C GLY A 6 23.14 22.70 -34.94
N ALA A 7 23.98 22.76 -33.90
CA ALA A 7 23.71 22.08 -32.62
C ALA A 7 22.45 22.63 -31.93
N LEU A 8 22.23 23.95 -31.97
CA LEU A 8 21.02 24.59 -31.45
C LEU A 8 19.76 24.21 -32.24
N GLU A 9 19.85 24.08 -33.57
CA GLU A 9 18.75 23.59 -34.41
C GLU A 9 18.42 22.12 -34.13
N MET A 10 19.44 21.25 -33.99
CA MET A 10 19.24 19.85 -33.59
C MET A 10 18.57 19.74 -32.22
N ALA A 11 19.06 20.47 -31.21
CA ALA A 11 18.47 20.48 -29.88
C ALA A 11 17.01 20.99 -29.89
N ARG A 12 16.67 21.99 -30.73
CA ARG A 12 15.29 22.45 -30.93
C ARG A 12 14.41 21.37 -31.58
N GLN A 13 14.91 20.64 -32.58
CA GLN A 13 14.17 19.53 -33.19
C GLN A 13 13.95 18.37 -32.21
N GLU A 14 14.95 18.04 -31.39
CA GLU A 14 14.84 16.99 -30.37
C GLU A 14 13.86 17.38 -29.26
N MET A 15 13.91 18.62 -28.77
CA MET A 15 12.89 19.16 -27.85
C MET A 15 11.48 19.14 -28.46
N GLY A 16 11.34 19.40 -29.76
CA GLY A 16 10.07 19.26 -30.48
C GLY A 16 9.56 17.81 -30.51
N ARG A 17 10.43 16.84 -30.84
CA ARG A 17 10.12 15.40 -30.84
C ARG A 17 9.76 14.88 -29.43
N MET A 18 10.44 15.36 -28.40
CA MET A 18 10.16 14.96 -27.01
C MET A 18 8.84 15.54 -26.49
N ARG A 19 8.47 16.77 -26.90
CA ARG A 19 7.13 17.32 -26.63
C ARG A 19 6.03 16.49 -27.31
N ALA A 20 6.15 16.26 -28.63
CA ALA A 20 5.17 15.46 -29.37
C ALA A 20 4.96 14.06 -28.77
N ARG A 21 6.05 13.39 -28.32
CA ARG A 21 5.95 12.11 -27.59
C ARG A 21 5.23 12.23 -26.24
N ALA A 22 5.51 13.28 -25.47
CA ALA A 22 4.82 13.51 -24.20
C ALA A 22 3.32 13.84 -24.40
N ASP A 23 2.98 14.56 -25.48
CA ASP A 23 1.60 14.84 -25.86
C ASP A 23 0.87 13.55 -26.29
N GLU A 24 1.48 12.72 -27.15
CA GLU A 24 0.97 11.39 -27.53
C GLU A 24 0.78 10.46 -26.32
N GLU A 25 1.75 10.42 -25.39
CA GLU A 25 1.63 9.63 -24.17
C GLU A 25 0.52 10.18 -23.27
N GLY A 26 0.40 11.51 -23.15
CA GLY A 26 -0.70 12.17 -22.45
C GLY A 26 -2.08 11.89 -23.06
N GLU A 27 -2.19 11.71 -24.37
CA GLU A 27 -3.42 11.25 -25.02
C GLU A 27 -3.71 9.78 -24.74
N ARG A 28 -2.70 8.90 -24.84
CA ARG A 28 -2.84 7.47 -24.50
C ARG A 28 -3.26 7.26 -23.04
N TRP A 29 -2.73 8.06 -22.11
CA TRP A 29 -3.15 8.03 -20.71
C TRP A 29 -4.59 8.50 -20.53
N ARG A 30 -4.99 9.65 -21.12
CA ARG A 30 -6.38 10.15 -21.07
C ARG A 30 -7.39 9.16 -21.67
N ALA A 31 -7.08 8.54 -22.81
CA ALA A 31 -7.94 7.55 -23.43
C ALA A 31 -8.11 6.29 -22.54
N ARG A 32 -7.02 5.85 -21.89
CA ARG A 32 -7.02 4.70 -20.98
C ARG A 32 -7.75 4.99 -19.66
N GLU A 33 -7.65 6.22 -19.15
CA GLU A 33 -8.42 6.71 -18.01
C GLU A 33 -9.92 6.72 -18.33
N GLN A 34 -10.31 7.28 -19.47
CA GLN A 34 -11.71 7.26 -19.96
C GLN A 34 -12.25 5.83 -20.11
N GLU A 35 -11.46 4.91 -20.67
CA GLU A 35 -11.84 3.49 -20.78
C GLU A 35 -12.08 2.86 -19.40
N LEU A 36 -11.22 3.15 -18.41
CA LEU A 36 -11.38 2.66 -17.04
C LEU A 36 -12.60 3.27 -16.34
N VAL A 37 -12.88 4.56 -16.54
CA VAL A 37 -14.11 5.21 -16.03
C VAL A 37 -15.35 4.55 -16.62
N MET A 38 -15.42 4.39 -17.95
CA MET A 38 -16.54 3.69 -18.59
C MET A 38 -16.73 2.27 -18.05
N ARG A 39 -15.64 1.50 -17.88
CA ARG A 39 -15.69 0.15 -17.29
C ARG A 39 -16.22 0.13 -15.85
N LEU A 40 -15.90 1.15 -15.04
CA LEU A 40 -16.39 1.31 -13.66
C LEU A 40 -17.87 1.74 -13.60
N GLU A 41 -18.32 2.57 -14.53
CA GLU A 41 -19.74 2.91 -14.68
C GLU A 41 -20.53 1.67 -15.11
N ASP A 42 -20.00 0.89 -16.05
CA ASP A 42 -20.60 -0.35 -16.51
C ASP A 42 -20.69 -1.42 -15.40
N SER A 43 -19.68 -1.54 -14.54
CA SER A 43 -19.77 -2.43 -13.36
C SER A 43 -20.82 -1.93 -12.36
N ARG A 44 -20.87 -0.63 -12.05
CA ARG A 44 -21.90 -0.02 -11.18
C ARG A 44 -23.32 -0.10 -11.75
N ASN A 45 -23.47 -0.20 -13.07
CA ASN A 45 -24.75 -0.40 -13.76
C ASN A 45 -25.19 -1.88 -13.74
N ARG A 46 -24.25 -2.83 -13.64
CA ARG A 46 -24.53 -4.26 -13.45
C ARG A 46 -24.81 -4.58 -11.98
N GLU A 47 -24.06 -3.96 -11.07
CA GLU A 47 -24.24 -4.02 -9.62
C GLU A 47 -25.67 -3.65 -9.22
N ARG A 48 -26.16 -2.44 -9.59
CA ARG A 48 -27.54 -2.02 -9.33
C ARG A 48 -28.60 -2.98 -9.90
N LYS A 49 -28.38 -3.55 -11.10
CA LYS A 49 -29.30 -4.56 -11.66
C LYS A 49 -29.32 -5.86 -10.86
N LEU A 50 -28.21 -6.24 -10.22
CA LEU A 50 -28.15 -7.40 -9.31
C LEU A 50 -28.79 -7.07 -7.96
N GLU A 51 -28.69 -5.83 -7.48
CA GLU A 51 -29.43 -5.34 -6.30
C GLU A 51 -30.95 -5.34 -6.55
N ASP A 52 -31.41 -4.83 -7.71
CA ASP A 52 -32.81 -4.90 -8.14
C ASP A 52 -33.30 -6.35 -8.22
N GLN A 53 -32.53 -7.25 -8.85
CA GLN A 53 -32.88 -8.67 -8.95
C GLN A 53 -32.92 -9.36 -7.58
N LYS A 54 -31.96 -9.07 -6.70
CA LYS A 54 -31.95 -9.53 -5.31
C LYS A 54 -33.21 -9.07 -4.58
N HIS A 55 -33.58 -7.80 -4.68
CA HIS A 55 -34.77 -7.26 -4.01
C HIS A 55 -36.06 -7.91 -4.52
N ASN A 56 -36.20 -8.10 -5.83
CA ASN A 56 -37.34 -8.83 -6.42
C ASN A 56 -37.42 -10.28 -5.92
N LEU A 57 -36.28 -10.98 -5.79
CA LEU A 57 -36.24 -12.33 -5.23
C LEU A 57 -36.56 -12.36 -3.73
N GLU A 58 -36.15 -11.35 -2.96
CA GLU A 58 -36.53 -11.18 -1.54
C GLU A 58 -38.05 -10.98 -1.37
N VAL A 59 -38.69 -10.20 -2.26
CA VAL A 59 -40.16 -10.04 -2.29
C VAL A 59 -40.85 -11.37 -2.65
N CYS A 60 -40.43 -12.06 -3.72
CA CYS A 60 -41.00 -13.35 -4.09
C CYS A 60 -40.81 -14.43 -2.99
N LEU A 61 -39.70 -14.38 -2.24
CA LEU A 61 -39.47 -15.26 -1.10
C LEU A 61 -40.42 -14.94 0.06
N ALA A 62 -40.70 -13.66 0.33
CA ALA A 62 -41.67 -13.24 1.34
C ALA A 62 -43.09 -13.69 0.97
N ASP A 63 -43.52 -13.47 -0.27
CA ASP A 63 -44.83 -13.90 -0.78
C ASP A 63 -45.01 -15.42 -0.68
N ALA A 64 -44.01 -16.20 -1.14
CA ALA A 64 -44.03 -17.65 -1.03
C ALA A 64 -44.06 -18.13 0.44
N THR A 65 -43.35 -17.42 1.32
CA THR A 65 -43.36 -17.71 2.77
C THR A 65 -44.73 -17.42 3.39
N GLN A 66 -45.40 -16.32 3.02
CA GLN A 66 -46.76 -16.03 3.45
C GLN A 66 -47.74 -17.10 2.93
N GLN A 67 -47.68 -17.47 1.65
CA GLN A 67 -48.52 -18.53 1.08
C GLN A 67 -48.35 -19.86 1.82
N ILE A 68 -47.12 -20.22 2.21
CA ILE A 68 -46.84 -21.41 3.04
C ILE A 68 -47.47 -21.27 4.44
N GLN A 69 -47.46 -20.08 5.06
CA GLN A 69 -48.13 -19.86 6.35
C GLN A 69 -49.65 -19.95 6.23
N GLU A 70 -50.25 -19.36 5.19
CA GLU A 70 -51.69 -19.47 4.91
C GLU A 70 -52.11 -20.91 4.65
N LEU A 71 -51.35 -21.67 3.84
CA LEU A 71 -51.62 -23.07 3.59
C LEU A 71 -51.49 -23.92 4.85
N LYS A 72 -50.50 -23.65 5.72
CA LYS A 72 -50.39 -24.29 7.04
C LYS A 72 -51.58 -23.97 7.95
N ALA A 73 -52.07 -22.74 7.97
CA ALA A 73 -53.25 -22.35 8.73
C ALA A 73 -54.53 -23.04 8.20
N ARG A 74 -54.71 -23.09 6.87
CA ARG A 74 -55.82 -23.81 6.22
C ARG A 74 -55.76 -25.32 6.49
N LEU A 75 -54.57 -25.92 6.46
CA LEU A 75 -54.34 -27.33 6.80
C LEU A 75 -54.67 -27.61 8.27
N GLY A 76 -54.15 -26.82 9.21
CA GLY A 76 -54.46 -26.96 10.64
C GLY A 76 -55.95 -26.84 10.95
N GLY A 77 -56.67 -25.94 10.26
CA GLY A 77 -58.12 -25.83 10.33
C GLY A 77 -58.88 -26.98 9.64
N ALA A 78 -58.31 -27.64 8.63
CA ALA A 78 -58.85 -28.87 8.05
C ALA A 78 -58.64 -30.06 9.00
N GLU A 79 -57.42 -30.27 9.50
CA GLU A 79 -57.13 -31.32 10.49
C GLU A 79 -57.97 -31.16 11.78
N GLY A 80 -58.17 -29.93 12.25
CA GLY A 80 -59.03 -29.65 13.41
C GLY A 80 -60.48 -30.09 13.19
N ARG A 81 -61.01 -29.90 11.98
CA ARG A 81 -62.34 -30.40 11.59
C ARG A 81 -62.37 -31.93 11.46
N VAL A 82 -61.33 -32.55 10.91
CA VAL A 82 -61.22 -34.03 10.86
C VAL A 82 -61.22 -34.60 12.27
N ARG A 83 -60.36 -34.10 13.17
CA ARG A 83 -60.31 -34.53 14.59
C ARG A 83 -61.66 -34.36 15.32
N ALA A 84 -62.42 -33.30 14.99
CA ALA A 84 -63.76 -33.10 15.55
C ALA A 84 -64.79 -34.10 14.99
N LEU A 85 -64.73 -34.42 13.70
CA LEU A 85 -65.56 -35.46 13.07
C LEU A 85 -65.21 -36.86 13.60
N ASP A 86 -63.94 -37.18 13.81
CA ASP A 86 -63.48 -38.43 14.42
C ASP A 86 -64.04 -38.59 15.84
N GLN A 87 -64.05 -37.51 16.64
CA GLN A 87 -64.66 -37.50 17.97
C GLN A 87 -66.18 -37.69 17.92
N GLN A 88 -66.88 -37.05 16.97
CA GLN A 88 -68.31 -37.27 16.75
C GLN A 88 -68.62 -38.70 16.30
N LEU A 89 -67.79 -39.29 15.45
CA LEU A 89 -67.93 -40.68 14.99
C LEU A 89 -67.71 -41.66 16.15
N LEU A 90 -66.70 -41.46 17.00
CA LEU A 90 -66.48 -42.22 18.22
C LEU A 90 -67.67 -42.14 19.21
N GLN A 91 -68.28 -40.95 19.36
CA GLN A 91 -69.48 -40.77 20.18
C GLN A 91 -70.70 -41.48 19.59
N LEU A 92 -70.89 -41.42 18.27
CA LEU A 92 -71.97 -42.14 17.57
C LEU A 92 -71.78 -43.65 17.61
N GLU A 93 -70.54 -44.15 17.51
CA GLU A 93 -70.24 -45.57 17.70
C GLU A 93 -70.54 -46.05 19.13
N ALA A 94 -70.21 -45.25 20.15
CA ALA A 94 -70.54 -45.56 21.54
C ALA A 94 -72.07 -45.58 21.73
N ALA A 95 -72.78 -44.56 21.26
CA ALA A 95 -74.25 -44.49 21.31
C ALA A 95 -74.93 -45.65 20.56
N LYS A 96 -74.37 -46.06 19.40
CA LYS A 96 -74.80 -47.25 18.65
C LYS A 96 -74.61 -48.52 19.48
N LYS A 97 -73.42 -48.75 20.05
CA LYS A 97 -73.13 -49.93 20.89
C LYS A 97 -74.09 -49.99 22.08
N ASP A 98 -74.35 -48.86 22.74
CA ASP A 98 -75.36 -48.74 23.81
C ASP A 98 -76.78 -49.10 23.35
N ALA A 99 -77.18 -48.65 22.16
CA ALA A 99 -78.48 -48.99 21.57
C ALA A 99 -78.58 -50.49 21.24
N GLU A 100 -77.52 -51.09 20.68
CA GLU A 100 -77.44 -52.52 20.38
C GLU A 100 -77.52 -53.38 21.67
N HIS A 101 -76.86 -52.97 22.76
CA HIS A 101 -77.00 -53.63 24.07
C HIS A 101 -78.43 -53.53 24.63
N LYS A 102 -79.06 -52.35 24.53
CA LYS A 102 -80.46 -52.15 24.94
C LYS A 102 -81.42 -53.01 24.10
N LEU A 103 -81.23 -53.07 22.78
CA LEU A 103 -82.06 -53.86 21.87
C LEU A 103 -81.87 -55.37 22.09
N SER A 104 -80.64 -55.83 22.34
CA SER A 104 -80.33 -57.22 22.71
C SER A 104 -81.00 -57.61 24.03
N SER A 105 -80.98 -56.72 25.03
CA SER A 105 -81.70 -56.89 26.30
C SER A 105 -83.21 -57.04 26.09
N VAL A 106 -83.84 -56.14 25.30
CA VAL A 106 -85.28 -56.23 24.94
C VAL A 106 -85.59 -57.52 24.17
N GLY A 107 -84.73 -57.93 23.23
CA GLY A 107 -84.87 -59.22 22.53
C GLY A 107 -84.78 -60.42 23.48
N SER A 108 -84.01 -60.32 24.57
CA SER A 108 -83.92 -61.37 25.59
C SER A 108 -85.18 -61.46 26.47
N THR A 109 -85.80 -60.33 26.83
CA THR A 109 -87.07 -60.32 27.57
C THR A 109 -88.25 -60.73 26.68
N LEU A 110 -88.29 -60.34 25.40
CA LEU A 110 -89.30 -60.81 24.46
C LEU A 110 -89.22 -62.33 24.24
N ARG A 111 -88.01 -62.89 24.08
CA ARG A 111 -87.79 -64.36 24.09
C ARG A 111 -88.32 -65.02 25.37
N ARG A 112 -88.04 -64.43 26.54
CA ARG A 112 -88.41 -64.99 27.86
C ARG A 112 -89.91 -64.90 28.19
N ILE A 113 -90.58 -63.83 27.76
CA ILE A 113 -91.94 -63.49 28.20
C ILE A 113 -92.98 -63.84 27.12
N ALA A 114 -92.68 -63.59 25.85
CA ALA A 114 -93.62 -63.74 24.73
C ALA A 114 -93.32 -64.94 23.82
N GLY A 115 -92.26 -65.73 24.11
CA GLY A 115 -91.93 -66.95 23.36
C GLY A 115 -91.51 -66.72 21.91
N ILE A 116 -91.12 -65.48 21.56
CA ILE A 116 -90.74 -65.09 20.20
C ILE A 116 -89.35 -65.63 19.88
N GLN A 117 -89.22 -66.47 18.86
CA GLN A 117 -87.94 -67.06 18.46
C GLN A 117 -87.10 -66.13 17.56
N LEU A 118 -85.88 -66.54 17.21
CA LEU A 118 -84.93 -65.73 16.42
C LEU A 118 -85.38 -65.45 14.98
N ASP A 119 -86.34 -66.22 14.47
CA ASP A 119 -87.00 -66.05 13.17
C ASP A 119 -88.26 -65.16 13.24
N GLY A 120 -88.62 -64.67 14.43
CA GLY A 120 -89.85 -63.90 14.67
C GLY A 120 -91.10 -64.75 14.88
N SER A 121 -91.00 -66.09 14.88
CA SER A 121 -92.15 -66.97 15.12
C SER A 121 -92.63 -66.91 16.58
N VAL A 122 -93.94 -67.05 16.79
CA VAL A 122 -94.59 -67.00 18.11
C VAL A 122 -95.23 -68.36 18.40
N SER A 123 -94.73 -69.06 19.41
CA SER A 123 -95.23 -70.40 19.78
C SER A 123 -96.43 -70.31 20.75
N LEU A 124 -97.64 -70.45 20.23
CA LEU A 124 -98.88 -70.54 21.01
C LEU A 124 -99.64 -71.86 20.73
N PRO A 125 -100.09 -72.60 21.77
CA PRO A 125 -100.88 -73.81 21.58
C PRO A 125 -102.40 -73.55 21.41
N PHE A 126 -103.08 -74.57 20.86
CA PHE A 126 -104.54 -74.71 20.63
C PHE A 126 -105.18 -74.09 19.36
N ARG A 127 -106.14 -74.85 18.80
CA ARG A 127 -107.02 -74.55 17.66
C ARG A 127 -108.43 -75.08 17.97
N LEU A 128 -109.47 -74.56 17.30
CA LEU A 128 -110.86 -75.04 17.35
C LEU A 128 -111.48 -75.20 15.94
N LEU A 129 -112.72 -75.73 15.84
CA LEU A 129 -113.28 -76.42 14.66
C LEU A 129 -114.55 -75.78 14.02
N SER A 130 -114.80 -76.22 12.77
CA SER A 130 -116.06 -76.55 12.00
C SER A 130 -117.47 -76.32 12.61
N PRO A 131 -118.59 -76.21 11.84
CA PRO A 131 -119.29 -77.37 11.18
C PRO A 131 -120.22 -77.07 9.95
N SER A 132 -120.99 -78.07 9.43
CA SER A 132 -122.03 -77.88 8.37
C SER A 132 -123.14 -78.98 8.20
N ARG A 133 -124.41 -78.55 7.95
CA ARG A 133 -125.63 -79.13 7.26
C ARG A 133 -126.03 -80.64 7.26
N ARG A 134 -127.35 -80.92 7.46
CA ARG A 134 -128.36 -81.50 6.47
C ARG A 134 -129.66 -82.11 7.10
N TRP A 135 -130.83 -82.05 6.41
CA TRP A 135 -131.94 -83.08 6.41
C TRP A 135 -133.11 -82.80 5.42
N SER A 136 -133.92 -83.82 5.03
CA SER A 136 -135.34 -83.79 4.52
C SER A 136 -135.91 -85.21 4.12
N PRO A 137 -137.25 -85.46 3.96
CA PRO A 137 -137.89 -86.82 4.04
C PRO A 137 -138.76 -87.32 2.81
N ALA A 138 -139.75 -88.24 3.01
CA ALA A 138 -140.32 -89.21 2.01
C ALA A 138 -141.89 -89.21 1.73
N ARG A 139 -142.50 -90.37 1.35
CA ARG A 139 -143.70 -90.58 0.45
C ARG A 139 -144.99 -91.26 1.04
N ALA A 140 -146.13 -91.12 0.30
CA ALA A 140 -147.24 -92.11 0.00
C ALA A 140 -148.36 -92.46 1.05
N VAL A 141 -149.56 -93.07 0.77
CA VAL A 141 -150.57 -93.24 -0.36
C VAL A 141 -151.84 -93.99 0.19
N GLN A 142 -153.10 -93.80 -0.32
CA GLN A 142 -154.23 -94.80 -0.33
C GLN A 142 -155.51 -94.36 -1.15
N GLU A 143 -156.42 -95.30 -1.51
CA GLU A 143 -157.73 -95.13 -2.25
C GLU A 143 -159.02 -95.62 -1.49
N HIS A 144 -160.16 -95.86 -2.18
CA HIS A 144 -161.57 -95.84 -1.68
C HIS A 144 -162.52 -97.05 -2.09
N HIS A 145 -163.79 -97.04 -1.62
CA HIS A 145 -165.00 -97.84 -2.02
C HIS A 145 -165.06 -99.36 -1.65
N ASP A 146 -166.20 -100.07 -1.44
CA ASP A 146 -167.66 -99.77 -1.27
C ASP A 146 -168.30 -100.85 -0.30
N GLY A 147 -169.60 -101.22 -0.15
CA GLY A 147 -170.91 -100.96 -0.80
C GLY A 147 -172.07 -101.76 -0.11
N ARG A 148 -173.35 -101.77 -0.58
CA ARG A 148 -174.51 -102.33 0.21
C ARG A 148 -175.79 -102.83 -0.54
N GLY A 149 -176.23 -104.07 -0.24
CA GLY A 149 -177.65 -104.56 -0.23
C GLY A 149 -178.37 -104.82 -1.58
N ASP A 150 -179.61 -105.36 -1.67
CA ASP A 150 -180.45 -106.23 -0.80
C ASP A 150 -181.75 -106.70 -1.55
N SER A 151 -182.55 -107.61 -0.96
CA SER A 151 -184.00 -107.87 -1.16
C SER A 151 -184.58 -108.60 -2.41
N VAL A 152 -184.95 -109.87 -2.17
CA VAL A 152 -186.16 -110.67 -2.52
C VAL A 152 -187.37 -109.98 -3.22
N VAL A 153 -188.04 -110.69 -4.15
CA VAL A 153 -189.51 -111.00 -4.28
C VAL A 153 -189.89 -111.37 -5.75
N ASP A 154 -190.89 -112.24 -5.93
CA ASP A 154 -191.39 -112.81 -7.22
C ASP A 154 -192.96 -112.87 -7.15
N VAL A 155 -193.81 -113.19 -8.14
CA VAL A 155 -193.72 -114.01 -9.37
C VAL A 155 -194.65 -113.47 -10.47
N ASP A 156 -194.20 -113.43 -11.74
CA ASP A 156 -195.10 -113.46 -12.93
C ASP A 156 -194.37 -113.94 -14.22
N PRO A 157 -194.83 -115.00 -14.91
CA PRO A 157 -194.26 -115.45 -16.18
C PRO A 157 -194.24 -114.41 -17.32
N GLU A 158 -195.15 -113.43 -17.35
CA GLU A 158 -195.09 -112.34 -18.34
C GLU A 158 -193.89 -111.41 -18.10
N VAL A 159 -193.53 -111.17 -16.84
CA VAL A 159 -192.37 -110.34 -16.46
C VAL A 159 -191.07 -110.96 -16.98
N ILE A 160 -190.94 -112.29 -17.00
CA ILE A 160 -189.76 -112.98 -17.54
C ILE A 160 -189.52 -112.60 -19.02
N ARG A 161 -190.57 -112.51 -19.84
CA ARG A 161 -190.46 -112.12 -21.27
C ARG A 161 -190.18 -110.62 -21.49
N LYS A 162 -190.29 -109.80 -20.45
CA LYS A 162 -189.84 -108.39 -20.42
C LYS A 162 -188.40 -108.31 -19.87
N GLY A 163 -188.11 -109.09 -18.83
CA GLY A 163 -186.81 -109.24 -18.19
C GLY A 163 -185.73 -109.73 -19.16
N VAL A 164 -185.98 -110.77 -19.97
CA VAL A 164 -185.01 -111.26 -20.97
C VAL A 164 -184.64 -110.17 -21.99
N ARG A 165 -185.61 -109.36 -22.44
CA ARG A 165 -185.33 -108.22 -23.35
C ARG A 165 -184.54 -107.12 -22.65
N SER A 166 -184.87 -106.80 -21.39
CA SER A 166 -184.10 -105.87 -20.56
C SER A 166 -182.67 -106.38 -20.31
N LEU A 167 -182.50 -107.69 -20.12
CA LEU A 167 -181.21 -108.34 -19.88
C LEU A 167 -180.35 -108.34 -21.15
N MET A 168 -180.92 -108.61 -22.33
CA MET A 168 -180.21 -108.45 -23.60
C MET A 168 -179.77 -107.00 -23.83
N GLN A 169 -180.62 -106.03 -23.45
CA GLN A 169 -180.31 -104.61 -23.57
C GLN A 169 -179.23 -104.17 -22.55
N GLN A 170 -179.25 -104.72 -21.33
CA GLN A 170 -178.20 -104.54 -20.32
C GLN A 170 -176.89 -105.21 -20.73
N VAL A 171 -176.91 -106.43 -21.30
CA VAL A 171 -175.71 -107.08 -21.84
C VAL A 171 -175.12 -106.25 -22.97
N ALA A 172 -175.92 -105.80 -23.94
CA ALA A 172 -175.45 -104.92 -25.01
C ALA A 172 -174.91 -103.57 -24.48
N GLN A 173 -175.45 -103.06 -23.37
CA GLN A 173 -174.94 -101.86 -22.71
C GLN A 173 -173.63 -102.13 -21.95
N ILE A 174 -173.52 -103.23 -21.21
CA ILE A 174 -172.30 -103.67 -20.52
C ILE A 174 -171.20 -104.04 -21.53
N GLU A 175 -171.54 -104.58 -22.69
CA GLU A 175 -170.57 -104.82 -23.77
C GLU A 175 -170.03 -103.51 -24.37
N ARG A 176 -170.89 -102.48 -24.52
CA ARG A 176 -170.46 -101.13 -24.90
C ARG A 176 -169.60 -100.50 -23.81
N GLU A 177 -170.04 -100.48 -22.56
CA GLU A 177 -169.28 -99.95 -21.42
C GLU A 177 -167.94 -100.66 -21.24
N ARG A 178 -167.89 -101.99 -21.43
CA ARG A 178 -166.66 -102.78 -21.51
C ARG A 178 -165.75 -102.31 -22.64
N ASP A 179 -166.28 -102.05 -23.82
CA ASP A 179 -165.49 -101.68 -24.99
C ASP A 179 -165.09 -100.20 -24.98
N ASP A 180 -165.90 -99.32 -24.38
CA ASP A 180 -165.56 -97.94 -24.02
C ASP A 180 -164.50 -97.90 -22.91
N LEU A 181 -164.58 -98.76 -21.90
CA LEU A 181 -163.53 -98.90 -20.88
C LEU A 181 -162.24 -99.50 -21.46
N LYS A 182 -162.31 -100.47 -22.39
CA LYS A 182 -161.15 -100.91 -23.17
C LYS A 182 -160.58 -99.75 -23.98
N ALA A 183 -161.42 -98.96 -24.65
CA ALA A 183 -161.00 -97.80 -25.43
C ALA A 183 -160.30 -96.77 -24.53
N GLN A 184 -160.89 -96.42 -23.38
CA GLN A 184 -160.30 -95.56 -22.36
C GLN A 184 -158.98 -96.12 -21.82
N VAL A 185 -158.88 -97.42 -21.54
CA VAL A 185 -157.62 -98.06 -21.12
C VAL A 185 -156.57 -98.04 -22.23
N THR A 186 -156.94 -98.21 -23.50
CA THR A 186 -156.00 -98.06 -24.63
C THR A 186 -155.59 -96.61 -24.85
N ALA A 187 -156.50 -95.65 -24.66
CA ALA A 187 -156.21 -94.22 -24.74
C ALA A 187 -155.30 -93.77 -23.58
N ALA A 188 -155.56 -94.20 -22.35
CA ALA A 188 -154.72 -93.94 -21.19
C ALA A 188 -153.34 -94.60 -21.31
N LYS A 189 -153.26 -95.84 -21.84
CA LYS A 189 -151.98 -96.49 -22.16
C LYS A 189 -151.21 -95.73 -23.26
N LYS A 190 -151.92 -95.21 -24.28
CA LYS A 190 -151.32 -94.39 -25.34
C LYS A 190 -150.82 -93.05 -24.79
N GLN A 191 -151.61 -92.36 -23.98
CA GLN A 191 -151.21 -91.13 -23.29
C GLN A 191 -150.05 -91.36 -22.31
N LEU A 192 -150.01 -92.49 -21.60
CA LEU A 192 -148.89 -92.86 -20.72
C LEU A 192 -147.62 -93.13 -21.54
N ALA A 193 -147.73 -93.84 -22.67
CA ALA A 193 -146.60 -94.07 -23.57
C ALA A 193 -146.11 -92.77 -24.22
N GLU A 194 -147.01 -91.89 -24.67
CA GLU A 194 -146.69 -90.55 -25.20
C GLU A 194 -146.04 -89.68 -24.12
N SER A 195 -146.58 -89.68 -22.89
CA SER A 195 -146.01 -88.97 -21.75
C SER A 195 -144.62 -89.50 -21.37
N GLN A 196 -144.42 -90.83 -21.37
CA GLN A 196 -143.13 -91.47 -21.14
C GLN A 196 -142.13 -91.17 -22.28
N GLU A 197 -142.60 -91.12 -23.53
CA GLU A 197 -141.77 -90.71 -24.67
C GLU A 197 -141.38 -89.23 -24.55
N HIS A 198 -142.33 -88.34 -24.22
CA HIS A 198 -142.07 -86.93 -23.92
C HIS A 198 -141.12 -86.75 -22.74
N GLN A 199 -141.24 -87.55 -21.68
CA GLN A 199 -140.31 -87.57 -20.55
C GLN A 199 -138.91 -88.01 -21.01
N SER A 200 -138.78 -89.09 -21.77
CA SER A 200 -137.48 -89.54 -22.30
C SER A 200 -136.84 -88.52 -23.26
N LYS A 201 -137.64 -87.80 -24.05
CA LYS A 201 -137.24 -86.66 -24.88
C LYS A 201 -136.88 -85.42 -24.04
N GLY A 202 -137.38 -85.31 -22.81
CA GLY A 202 -136.99 -84.32 -21.81
C GLY A 202 -135.67 -84.69 -21.14
N ASP A 203 -135.55 -85.90 -20.63
CA ASP A 203 -134.36 -86.43 -19.94
C ASP A 203 -133.14 -86.48 -20.86
N THR A 204 -133.30 -86.87 -22.13
CA THR A 204 -132.20 -86.82 -23.12
C THR A 204 -131.75 -85.39 -23.41
N LYS A 205 -132.68 -84.42 -23.51
CA LYS A 205 -132.33 -83.00 -23.64
C LYS A 205 -131.67 -82.43 -22.39
N LEU A 206 -132.15 -82.80 -21.20
CA LEU A 206 -131.60 -82.37 -19.92
C LEU A 206 -130.18 -82.92 -19.71
N ASN A 207 -129.95 -84.20 -20.02
CA ASN A 207 -128.62 -84.79 -19.98
C ASN A 207 -127.67 -84.12 -20.98
N ALA A 208 -128.15 -83.79 -22.19
CA ALA A 208 -127.36 -83.04 -23.17
C ALA A 208 -127.03 -81.61 -22.72
N THR A 209 -127.97 -80.87 -22.09
CA THR A 209 -127.68 -79.53 -21.56
C THR A 209 -126.77 -79.57 -20.33
N LEU A 210 -126.88 -80.57 -19.47
CA LEU A 210 -125.95 -80.80 -18.35
C LEU A 210 -124.54 -81.14 -18.85
N GLN A 211 -124.39 -82.02 -19.83
CA GLN A 211 -123.09 -82.33 -20.45
C GLN A 211 -122.46 -81.09 -21.11
N ASN A 212 -123.26 -80.31 -21.86
CA ASN A 212 -122.79 -79.05 -22.44
C ASN A 212 -122.39 -78.03 -21.37
N LEU A 213 -123.12 -77.94 -20.25
CA LEU A 213 -122.81 -77.05 -19.14
C LEU A 213 -121.53 -77.46 -18.40
N SER A 214 -121.32 -78.76 -18.15
CA SER A 214 -120.07 -79.29 -17.61
C SER A 214 -118.89 -79.00 -18.53
N ARG A 215 -119.03 -79.26 -19.83
CA ARG A 215 -118.02 -78.93 -20.84
C ARG A 215 -117.71 -77.43 -20.87
N LEU A 216 -118.71 -76.56 -20.80
CA LEU A 216 -118.51 -75.10 -20.76
C LEU A 216 -117.83 -74.66 -19.45
N GLN A 217 -118.04 -75.36 -18.33
CA GLN A 217 -117.31 -75.12 -17.08
C GLN A 217 -115.84 -75.55 -17.17
N GLU A 218 -115.55 -76.69 -17.82
CA GLU A 218 -114.19 -77.15 -18.11
C GLU A 218 -113.46 -76.20 -19.09
N GLU A 219 -114.12 -75.81 -20.17
CA GLU A 219 -113.60 -74.83 -21.14
C GLU A 219 -113.34 -73.48 -20.44
N LYS A 220 -114.29 -72.97 -19.62
CA LYS A 220 -114.08 -71.77 -18.80
C LYS A 220 -112.88 -71.90 -17.87
N GLY A 221 -112.78 -73.00 -17.10
CA GLY A 221 -111.65 -73.23 -16.20
C GLY A 221 -110.32 -73.32 -16.95
N SER A 222 -110.30 -73.88 -18.17
CA SER A 222 -109.12 -73.91 -19.03
C SER A 222 -108.71 -72.50 -19.52
N LEU A 223 -109.69 -71.62 -19.77
CA LEU A 223 -109.47 -70.24 -20.16
C LEU A 223 -109.03 -69.37 -18.98
N GLU A 224 -109.58 -69.57 -17.78
CA GLU A 224 -109.16 -68.91 -16.54
C GLU A 224 -107.72 -69.31 -16.17
N ASN A 225 -107.37 -70.59 -16.28
CA ASN A 225 -106.00 -71.07 -16.11
C ASN A 225 -105.03 -70.50 -17.17
N ARG A 226 -105.44 -70.44 -18.45
CA ARG A 226 -104.66 -69.80 -19.52
C ARG A 226 -104.48 -68.30 -19.31
N LEU A 227 -105.51 -67.61 -18.80
CA LEU A 227 -105.44 -66.19 -18.48
C LEU A 227 -104.45 -65.94 -17.33
N GLY A 228 -104.53 -66.71 -16.24
CA GLY A 228 -103.59 -66.64 -15.13
C GLY A 228 -102.15 -66.92 -15.55
N GLN A 229 -101.92 -67.95 -16.40
CA GLN A 229 -100.61 -68.22 -16.99
C GLN A 229 -100.09 -67.04 -17.85
N LYS A 230 -100.96 -66.40 -18.64
CA LYS A 230 -100.58 -65.24 -19.46
C LYS A 230 -100.35 -63.97 -18.63
N GLN A 231 -101.10 -63.77 -17.54
CA GLN A 231 -100.87 -62.69 -16.58
C GLN A 231 -99.53 -62.87 -15.86
N ALA A 232 -99.24 -64.06 -15.33
CA ALA A 232 -97.95 -64.37 -14.70
C ALA A 232 -96.77 -64.21 -15.66
N ALA A 233 -96.91 -64.68 -16.91
CA ALA A 233 -95.89 -64.50 -17.94
C ALA A 233 -95.69 -63.02 -18.35
N LEU A 234 -96.77 -62.23 -18.40
CA LEU A 234 -96.70 -60.79 -18.68
C LEU A 234 -96.02 -60.05 -17.53
N GLN A 235 -96.35 -60.38 -16.28
CA GLN A 235 -95.72 -59.79 -15.10
C GLN A 235 -94.22 -60.12 -15.05
N ALA A 236 -93.82 -61.38 -15.24
CA ALA A 236 -92.42 -61.77 -15.28
C ALA A 236 -91.64 -61.08 -16.42
N GLN A 237 -92.28 -60.83 -17.58
CA GLN A 237 -91.68 -60.03 -18.66
C GLN A 237 -91.59 -58.54 -18.29
N SER A 238 -92.55 -57.98 -17.57
CA SER A 238 -92.50 -56.60 -17.07
C SER A 238 -91.40 -56.40 -16.03
N GLU A 239 -91.25 -57.34 -15.09
CA GLU A 239 -90.19 -57.34 -14.07
C GLU A 239 -88.81 -57.50 -14.72
N ALA A 240 -88.66 -58.40 -15.71
CA ALA A 240 -87.44 -58.54 -16.48
C ALA A 240 -87.12 -57.29 -17.32
N LEU A 241 -88.12 -56.65 -17.93
CA LEU A 241 -87.95 -55.38 -18.65
C LEU A 241 -87.45 -54.28 -17.70
N GLN A 242 -88.08 -54.17 -16.51
CA GLN A 242 -87.69 -53.18 -15.51
C GLN A 242 -86.23 -53.38 -15.06
N GLN A 243 -85.83 -54.61 -14.73
CA GLN A 243 -84.44 -54.95 -14.40
C GLN A 243 -83.48 -54.56 -15.53
N ARG A 244 -83.82 -54.83 -16.80
CA ARG A 244 -82.99 -54.40 -17.95
C ARG A 244 -82.94 -52.89 -18.12
N THR A 245 -84.00 -52.14 -17.77
CA THR A 245 -83.93 -50.66 -17.77
C THR A 245 -83.07 -50.11 -16.63
N GLU A 246 -83.10 -50.72 -15.45
CA GLU A 246 -82.26 -50.35 -14.30
C GLU A 246 -80.78 -50.68 -14.52
N GLU A 247 -80.47 -51.83 -15.14
CA GLU A 247 -79.13 -52.14 -15.65
C GLU A 247 -78.67 -51.10 -16.69
N ALA A 248 -79.55 -50.71 -17.61
CA ALA A 248 -79.22 -49.76 -18.67
C ALA A 248 -79.00 -48.33 -18.15
N THR A 249 -79.66 -47.89 -17.08
CA THR A 249 -79.34 -46.61 -16.43
C THR A 249 -78.02 -46.69 -15.68
N GLN A 250 -77.78 -47.74 -14.88
CA GLN A 250 -76.51 -47.95 -14.19
C GLN A 250 -75.30 -48.02 -15.15
N LEU A 251 -75.46 -48.64 -16.33
CA LEU A 251 -74.41 -48.69 -17.34
C LEU A 251 -74.16 -47.32 -17.99
N ARG A 252 -75.19 -46.49 -18.19
CA ARG A 252 -75.04 -45.10 -18.66
C ARG A 252 -74.33 -44.22 -17.63
N GLU A 253 -74.70 -44.33 -16.36
CA GLU A 253 -74.05 -43.61 -15.25
C GLU A 253 -72.58 -44.00 -15.09
N ARG A 254 -72.25 -45.28 -15.30
CA ARG A 254 -70.85 -45.74 -15.33
C ARG A 254 -70.10 -45.23 -16.56
N LEU A 255 -70.74 -45.15 -17.73
CA LEU A 255 -70.13 -44.58 -18.94
C LEU A 255 -69.84 -43.09 -18.75
N THR A 256 -70.78 -42.28 -18.27
CA THR A 256 -70.53 -40.84 -18.07
C THR A 256 -69.49 -40.58 -16.98
N ALA A 257 -69.44 -41.39 -15.92
CA ALA A 257 -68.36 -41.33 -14.93
C ALA A 257 -66.98 -41.68 -15.54
N LEU A 258 -66.91 -42.69 -16.42
CA LEU A 258 -65.69 -43.05 -17.13
C LEU A 258 -65.27 -41.98 -18.14
N GLU A 259 -66.21 -41.38 -18.86
CA GLU A 259 -65.96 -40.26 -19.78
C GLU A 259 -65.38 -39.04 -19.05
N LEU A 260 -65.95 -38.68 -17.89
CA LEU A 260 -65.43 -37.60 -17.05
C LEU A 260 -64.01 -37.87 -16.53
N THR A 261 -63.73 -39.08 -16.05
CA THR A 261 -62.38 -39.46 -15.58
C THR A 261 -61.36 -39.60 -16.71
N LEU A 262 -61.79 -39.99 -17.91
CA LEU A 262 -60.96 -39.98 -19.12
C LEU A 262 -60.65 -38.54 -19.56
N HIS A 263 -61.61 -37.62 -19.45
CA HIS A 263 -61.43 -36.22 -19.80
C HIS A 263 -60.46 -35.53 -18.83
N SER A 264 -60.67 -35.63 -17.51
CA SER A 264 -59.73 -35.07 -16.52
C SER A 264 -58.34 -35.69 -16.64
N GLY A 265 -58.26 -37.01 -16.88
CA GLY A 265 -56.99 -37.71 -17.15
C GLY A 265 -56.31 -37.29 -18.46
N ALA A 266 -57.03 -36.71 -19.42
CA ALA A 266 -56.46 -36.12 -20.64
C ALA A 266 -55.96 -34.68 -20.37
N GLU A 267 -56.69 -33.88 -19.59
CA GLU A 267 -56.24 -32.56 -19.15
C GLU A 267 -54.97 -32.65 -18.29
N GLU A 268 -54.93 -33.59 -17.34
CA GLU A 268 -53.75 -33.86 -16.50
C GLU A 268 -52.53 -34.27 -17.35
N ARG A 269 -52.73 -35.09 -18.40
CA ARG A 269 -51.66 -35.45 -19.35
C ARG A 269 -51.15 -34.25 -20.12
N ALA A 270 -52.04 -33.45 -20.71
CA ALA A 270 -51.67 -32.24 -21.43
C ALA A 270 -50.86 -31.30 -20.53
N VAL A 271 -51.31 -31.07 -19.29
CA VAL A 271 -50.58 -30.26 -18.29
C VAL A 271 -49.22 -30.87 -17.90
N CYS A 272 -49.05 -32.19 -17.96
CA CYS A 272 -47.76 -32.85 -17.73
C CYS A 272 -46.82 -32.77 -18.94
N GLU A 273 -47.34 -32.90 -20.17
CA GLU A 273 -46.57 -32.70 -21.41
C GLU A 273 -46.08 -31.25 -21.51
N ASP A 274 -46.96 -30.29 -21.23
CA ASP A 274 -46.69 -28.86 -21.18
C ASP A 274 -45.61 -28.50 -20.13
N LYS A 275 -45.53 -29.25 -19.02
CA LYS A 275 -44.43 -29.17 -18.03
C LYS A 275 -43.14 -29.83 -18.53
N LEU A 276 -43.23 -31.00 -19.18
CA LEU A 276 -42.07 -31.69 -19.74
C LEU A 276 -41.38 -30.85 -20.81
N ASP A 277 -42.12 -30.17 -21.68
CA ASP A 277 -41.53 -29.30 -22.71
C ASP A 277 -40.92 -28.02 -22.14
N LYS A 278 -41.50 -27.45 -21.08
CA LYS A 278 -40.87 -26.36 -20.31
C LYS A 278 -39.55 -26.80 -19.65
N VAL A 279 -39.49 -28.02 -19.12
CA VAL A 279 -38.25 -28.60 -18.57
C VAL A 279 -37.23 -28.90 -19.68
N ARG A 280 -37.64 -29.50 -20.82
CA ARG A 280 -36.77 -29.74 -21.98
C ARG A 280 -36.15 -28.43 -22.50
N ALA A 281 -36.96 -27.37 -22.62
CA ALA A 281 -36.48 -26.05 -23.01
C ALA A 281 -35.52 -25.42 -21.99
N ALA A 282 -35.74 -25.62 -20.69
CA ALA A 282 -34.81 -25.18 -19.65
C ALA A 282 -33.48 -25.96 -19.70
N CYS A 283 -33.52 -27.28 -19.87
CA CYS A 283 -32.32 -28.11 -20.07
C CYS A 283 -31.50 -27.65 -21.29
N ALA A 284 -32.16 -27.39 -22.43
CA ALA A 284 -31.47 -26.92 -23.63
C ALA A 284 -30.77 -25.56 -23.43
N ARG A 285 -31.35 -24.64 -22.63
CA ARG A 285 -30.70 -23.37 -22.23
C ARG A 285 -29.49 -23.62 -21.34
N LEU A 286 -29.64 -24.41 -20.29
CA LEU A 286 -28.55 -24.77 -19.38
C LEU A 286 -27.38 -25.48 -20.09
N GLU A 287 -27.65 -26.29 -21.12
CA GLU A 287 -26.60 -26.86 -21.96
C GLU A 287 -25.89 -25.81 -22.84
N ALA A 288 -26.61 -24.81 -23.37
CA ALA A 288 -26.02 -23.71 -24.13
C ALA A 288 -25.14 -22.82 -23.23
N GLU A 289 -25.64 -22.47 -22.04
CA GLU A 289 -24.89 -21.75 -21.01
C GLU A 289 -23.64 -22.53 -20.58
N LYS A 290 -23.76 -23.84 -20.35
CA LYS A 290 -22.60 -24.72 -20.08
C LYS A 290 -21.57 -24.66 -21.21
N ARG A 291 -21.97 -24.76 -22.48
CA ARG A 291 -21.04 -24.68 -23.63
C ARG A 291 -20.33 -23.32 -23.66
N ALA A 292 -21.06 -22.22 -23.48
CA ALA A 292 -20.49 -20.87 -23.43
C ALA A 292 -19.48 -20.70 -22.27
N LEU A 293 -19.80 -21.22 -21.07
CA LEU A 293 -18.88 -21.21 -19.92
C LEU A 293 -17.64 -22.07 -20.16
N GLN A 294 -17.75 -23.19 -20.88
CA GLN A 294 -16.59 -24.01 -21.27
C GLN A 294 -15.70 -23.28 -22.30
N GLU A 295 -16.27 -22.50 -23.22
CA GLU A 295 -15.48 -21.66 -24.13
C GLU A 295 -14.78 -20.51 -23.40
N GLU A 296 -15.45 -19.82 -22.47
CA GLU A 296 -14.83 -18.77 -21.66
C GLU A 296 -13.73 -19.30 -20.72
N LEU A 297 -13.92 -20.51 -20.17
CA LEU A 297 -12.86 -21.21 -19.46
C LEU A 297 -11.63 -21.43 -20.37
N GLY A 298 -11.81 -22.02 -21.55
CA GLY A 298 -10.70 -22.21 -22.50
C GLY A 298 -10.05 -20.89 -22.95
N ARG A 299 -10.84 -19.82 -23.12
CA ARG A 299 -10.32 -18.45 -23.41
C ARG A 299 -9.45 -17.94 -22.27
N THR A 300 -9.88 -18.07 -21.02
CA THR A 300 -9.12 -17.63 -19.83
C THR A 300 -7.88 -18.48 -19.57
N GLU A 301 -7.95 -19.80 -19.71
CA GLU A 301 -6.78 -20.71 -19.66
C GLU A 301 -5.74 -20.38 -20.73
N SER A 302 -6.19 -20.13 -21.97
CA SER A 302 -5.31 -19.69 -23.08
C SER A 302 -4.71 -18.30 -22.89
N ARG A 303 -5.21 -17.53 -21.92
CA ARG A 303 -4.66 -16.22 -21.52
C ARG A 303 -3.72 -16.36 -20.32
N ALA A 304 -4.05 -17.21 -19.34
CA ALA A 304 -3.18 -17.51 -18.20
C ALA A 304 -1.83 -18.05 -18.68
N THR A 305 -1.84 -19.09 -19.52
CA THR A 305 -0.63 -19.67 -20.13
C THR A 305 0.23 -18.66 -20.91
N LYS A 306 -0.39 -17.72 -21.65
CA LYS A 306 0.33 -16.63 -22.32
C LYS A 306 0.99 -15.65 -21.34
N LEU A 307 0.31 -15.33 -20.25
CA LEU A 307 0.85 -14.45 -19.20
C LEU A 307 1.97 -15.14 -18.41
N GLU A 308 1.88 -16.46 -18.16
CA GLU A 308 2.94 -17.25 -17.54
C GLU A 308 4.20 -17.29 -18.40
N LEU A 309 4.07 -17.54 -19.70
CA LEU A 309 5.21 -17.49 -20.64
C LEU A 309 5.84 -16.08 -20.70
N GLN A 310 5.04 -15.02 -20.67
CA GLN A 310 5.55 -13.64 -20.57
C GLN A 310 6.27 -13.39 -19.23
N ARG A 311 5.73 -13.90 -18.11
CA ARG A 311 6.34 -13.80 -16.78
C ARG A 311 7.70 -14.48 -16.74
N MET A 312 7.80 -15.70 -17.27
CA MET A 312 9.06 -16.47 -17.36
C MET A 312 10.10 -15.79 -18.27
N GLY A 313 9.66 -15.15 -19.36
CA GLY A 313 10.52 -14.32 -20.21
C GLY A 313 11.14 -13.15 -19.43
N LEU A 314 10.30 -12.38 -18.72
CA LEU A 314 10.73 -11.25 -17.89
C LEU A 314 11.58 -11.68 -16.68
N GLU A 315 11.36 -12.87 -16.12
CA GLU A 315 12.23 -13.47 -15.10
C GLU A 315 13.63 -13.76 -15.66
N GLY A 316 13.73 -14.27 -16.90
CA GLY A 316 14.99 -14.46 -17.60
C GLY A 316 15.70 -13.14 -17.97
N ASP A 317 14.94 -12.10 -18.35
CA ASP A 317 15.49 -10.76 -18.58
C ASP A 317 16.04 -10.15 -17.29
N LEU A 318 15.31 -10.27 -16.18
CA LEU A 318 15.74 -9.80 -14.86
C LEU A 318 17.03 -10.48 -14.41
N GLN A 319 17.15 -11.81 -14.58
CA GLN A 319 18.38 -12.55 -14.26
C GLN A 319 19.57 -12.07 -15.09
N ARG A 320 19.39 -11.84 -16.40
CA ARG A 320 20.43 -11.30 -17.28
C ARG A 320 20.86 -9.89 -16.86
N LEU A 321 19.92 -9.02 -16.50
CA LEU A 321 20.21 -7.68 -16.00
C LEU A 321 20.92 -7.70 -14.64
N GLN A 322 20.56 -8.64 -13.74
CA GLN A 322 21.24 -8.84 -12.46
C GLN A 322 22.70 -9.27 -12.64
N MET A 323 23.00 -10.18 -13.57
CA MET A 323 24.38 -10.56 -13.89
C MET A 323 25.19 -9.37 -14.42
N VAL A 324 24.63 -8.60 -15.37
CA VAL A 324 25.30 -7.40 -15.91
C VAL A 324 25.52 -6.34 -14.82
N LEU A 325 24.57 -6.16 -13.89
CA LEU A 325 24.74 -5.25 -12.75
C LEU A 325 25.90 -5.71 -11.85
N GLN A 326 25.93 -6.99 -11.47
CA GLN A 326 27.00 -7.57 -10.66
C GLN A 326 28.38 -7.46 -11.33
N GLU A 327 28.46 -7.61 -12.65
CA GLU A 327 29.68 -7.33 -13.43
C GLU A 327 30.11 -5.87 -13.27
N LYS A 328 29.18 -4.90 -13.46
CA LYS A 328 29.46 -3.47 -13.30
C LYS A 328 29.89 -3.11 -11.88
N ASP A 329 29.25 -3.65 -10.85
CA ASP A 329 29.65 -3.46 -9.46
C ASP A 329 31.07 -3.99 -9.22
N SER A 330 31.41 -5.14 -9.78
CA SER A 330 32.78 -5.68 -9.73
C SER A 330 33.81 -4.79 -10.45
N HIS A 331 33.40 -4.07 -11.51
CA HIS A 331 34.26 -3.11 -12.21
C HIS A 331 34.39 -1.80 -11.44
N LEU A 332 33.31 -1.31 -10.81
CA LEU A 332 33.34 -0.13 -9.95
C LEU A 332 34.24 -0.35 -8.73
N ALA A 333 34.13 -1.49 -8.04
CA ALA A 333 35.02 -1.85 -6.93
C ALA A 333 36.50 -1.86 -7.34
N LYS A 334 36.84 -2.46 -8.50
CA LYS A 334 38.21 -2.47 -9.05
C LYS A 334 38.71 -1.08 -9.45
N LEU A 335 37.82 -0.17 -9.84
CA LEU A 335 38.18 1.22 -10.14
C LEU A 335 38.37 2.03 -8.85
N GLN A 336 37.50 1.86 -7.85
CA GLN A 336 37.63 2.46 -6.53
C GLN A 336 38.95 2.05 -5.86
N GLU A 337 39.29 0.77 -5.85
CA GLU A 337 40.56 0.28 -5.30
C GLU A 337 41.77 0.93 -5.99
N ARG A 338 41.74 1.08 -7.32
CA ARG A 338 42.82 1.74 -8.08
C ARG A 338 42.90 3.24 -7.78
N CYS A 339 41.77 3.93 -7.60
CA CYS A 339 41.73 5.32 -7.17
C CYS A 339 42.31 5.48 -5.74
N GLU A 340 41.99 4.57 -4.82
CA GLU A 340 42.59 4.56 -3.47
C GLU A 340 44.10 4.31 -3.51
N GLN A 341 44.54 3.32 -4.29
CA GLN A 341 45.97 3.05 -4.49
C GLN A 341 46.70 4.28 -5.05
N GLN A 342 46.11 4.98 -6.02
CA GLN A 342 46.64 6.23 -6.57
C GLN A 342 46.65 7.37 -5.53
N GLY A 343 45.58 7.52 -4.73
CA GLY A 343 45.53 8.52 -3.65
C GLY A 343 46.63 8.31 -2.60
N ARG A 344 46.89 7.05 -2.19
CA ARG A 344 47.99 6.70 -1.27
C ARG A 344 49.37 6.99 -1.88
N LEU A 345 49.54 6.78 -3.19
CA LEU A 345 50.78 7.15 -3.91
C LEU A 345 50.97 8.67 -4.00
N VAL A 346 49.91 9.43 -4.25
CA VAL A 346 49.95 10.90 -4.28
C VAL A 346 50.36 11.45 -2.91
N ALA A 347 49.70 11.01 -1.83
CA ALA A 347 50.04 11.44 -0.47
C ALA A 347 51.51 11.17 -0.10
N SER A 348 52.03 9.99 -0.46
CA SER A 348 53.45 9.65 -0.22
C SER A 348 54.42 10.50 -1.06
N LEU A 349 54.03 10.91 -2.27
CA LEU A 349 54.81 11.86 -3.07
C LEU A 349 54.74 13.29 -2.51
N GLU A 350 53.59 13.71 -1.96
CA GLU A 350 53.41 15.00 -1.30
C GLU A 350 54.26 15.10 -0.01
N GLU A 351 54.25 14.06 0.82
CA GLU A 351 55.15 13.92 1.99
C GLU A 351 56.62 14.03 1.60
N ARG A 352 57.03 13.34 0.53
CA ARG A 352 58.40 13.40 0.00
C ARG A 352 58.76 14.79 -0.50
N CYS A 353 57.85 15.45 -1.22
CA CYS A 353 58.04 16.82 -1.70
C CYS A 353 58.15 17.82 -0.54
N ALA A 354 57.33 17.68 0.51
CA ALA A 354 57.42 18.49 1.72
C ALA A 354 58.75 18.26 2.46
N SER A 355 59.20 17.00 2.58
CA SER A 355 60.50 16.66 3.15
C SER A 355 61.66 17.29 2.37
N MET A 356 61.66 17.17 1.04
CA MET A 356 62.68 17.78 0.18
C MET A 356 62.66 19.31 0.25
N LYS A 357 61.47 19.93 0.32
CA LYS A 357 61.35 21.39 0.53
C LYS A 357 61.97 21.82 1.86
N ASN A 358 61.67 21.13 2.96
CA ASN A 358 62.25 21.41 4.26
C ASN A 358 63.79 21.30 4.24
N THR A 359 64.35 20.35 3.47
CA THR A 359 65.81 20.26 3.25
C THR A 359 66.36 21.44 2.45
N ILE A 360 65.66 21.90 1.40
CA ILE A 360 66.05 23.08 0.64
C ILE A 360 66.02 24.35 1.52
N ASP A 361 64.97 24.53 2.32
CA ASP A 361 64.84 25.68 3.22
C ASP A 361 65.93 25.68 4.32
N GLN A 362 66.32 24.50 4.83
CA GLN A 362 67.47 24.35 5.73
C GLN A 362 68.82 24.68 5.06
N LEU A 363 69.02 24.22 3.81
CA LEU A 363 70.23 24.52 3.05
C LEU A 363 70.34 26.01 2.72
N ASN A 364 69.24 26.65 2.32
CA ASN A 364 69.16 28.10 2.09
C ASN A 364 69.54 28.87 3.36
N LEU A 365 68.97 28.53 4.52
CA LEU A 365 69.32 29.16 5.80
C LEU A 365 70.80 28.94 6.18
N SER A 366 71.39 27.80 5.81
CA SER A 366 72.83 27.57 6.01
C SER A 366 73.71 28.42 5.08
N LEU A 367 73.26 28.62 3.84
CA LEU A 367 73.93 29.44 2.84
C LEU A 367 73.85 30.94 3.18
N GLU A 368 72.71 31.42 3.66
CA GLU A 368 72.54 32.79 4.17
C GLU A 368 73.49 33.08 5.34
N ARG A 369 73.60 32.15 6.29
CA ARG A 369 74.57 32.25 7.41
C ARG A 369 76.02 32.26 6.93
N ALA A 370 76.36 31.41 5.95
CA ALA A 370 77.70 31.38 5.37
C ALA A 370 78.02 32.69 4.62
N ALA A 371 77.07 33.23 3.85
CA ALA A 371 77.22 34.50 3.14
C ALA A 371 77.30 35.72 4.10
N ALA A 372 76.56 35.69 5.21
CA ALA A 372 76.69 36.68 6.28
C ALA A 372 78.10 36.64 6.90
N GLY A 373 78.59 35.45 7.28
CA GLY A 373 79.96 35.28 7.79
C GLY A 373 81.04 35.67 6.78
N GLU A 374 80.84 35.41 5.48
CA GLU A 374 81.76 35.89 4.44
C GLU A 374 81.73 37.43 4.33
N SER A 375 80.57 38.06 4.48
CA SER A 375 80.43 39.52 4.50
C SER A 375 81.13 40.14 5.71
N GLU A 376 81.01 39.52 6.89
CA GLU A 376 81.73 39.90 8.12
C GLU A 376 83.25 39.78 7.93
N LEU A 377 83.75 38.63 7.45
CA LEU A 377 85.18 38.43 7.16
C LEU A 377 85.70 39.39 6.09
N ARG A 378 84.90 39.70 5.04
CA ARG A 378 85.26 40.73 4.05
C ARG A 378 85.33 42.13 4.67
N ALA A 379 84.47 42.46 5.64
CA ALA A 379 84.52 43.71 6.37
C ALA A 379 85.73 43.79 7.33
N GLU A 380 86.07 42.69 8.00
CA GLU A 380 87.30 42.57 8.79
C GLU A 380 88.56 42.72 7.93
N ILE A 381 88.63 42.04 6.77
CA ILE A 381 89.74 42.18 5.82
C ILE A 381 89.88 43.62 5.33
N GLN A 382 88.78 44.31 5.01
CA GLN A 382 88.82 45.75 4.66
C GLN A 382 89.28 46.63 5.83
N SER A 383 88.89 46.30 7.06
CA SER A 383 89.33 47.02 8.26
C SER A 383 90.84 46.83 8.47
N LEU A 384 91.33 45.59 8.41
CA LEU A 384 92.75 45.26 8.49
C LEU A 384 93.55 45.93 7.36
N GLN A 385 93.06 45.95 6.13
CA GLN A 385 93.68 46.66 5.00
C GLN A 385 93.80 48.18 5.25
N ARG A 386 92.78 48.82 5.84
CA ARG A 386 92.86 50.23 6.25
C ARG A 386 93.94 50.42 7.31
N THR A 387 93.92 49.63 8.39
CA THR A 387 94.95 49.72 9.44
C THR A 387 96.36 49.39 8.93
N LEU A 388 96.51 48.56 7.89
CA LEU A 388 97.78 48.30 7.23
C LEU A 388 98.28 49.50 6.41
N ILE A 389 97.37 50.23 5.74
CA ILE A 389 97.69 51.48 5.04
C ILE A 389 98.04 52.59 6.05
N ASP A 390 97.32 52.68 7.17
CA ASP A 390 97.58 53.65 8.24
C ASP A 390 98.91 53.37 8.95
N THR A 391 99.23 52.10 9.25
CA THR A 391 100.53 51.70 9.81
C THR A 391 101.67 51.82 8.79
N SER A 392 101.43 51.53 7.51
CA SER A 392 102.43 51.73 6.45
C SER A 392 102.73 53.21 6.21
N SER A 393 101.73 54.09 6.22
CA SER A 393 101.91 55.52 6.01
C SER A 393 102.54 56.22 7.23
N THR A 394 102.17 55.83 8.46
CA THR A 394 102.85 56.30 9.69
C THR A 394 104.28 55.76 9.79
N SER A 395 104.55 54.53 9.34
CA SER A 395 105.91 53.98 9.19
C SER A 395 106.71 54.75 8.13
N GLN A 396 106.15 55.03 6.96
CA GLN A 396 106.80 55.85 5.92
C GLN A 396 107.10 57.26 6.44
N ALA A 397 106.15 57.94 7.08
CA ALA A 397 106.37 59.26 7.68
C ALA A 397 107.45 59.23 8.78
N SER A 398 107.60 58.11 9.49
CA SER A 398 108.68 57.89 10.46
C SER A 398 110.04 57.64 9.78
N CYS A 399 110.07 56.92 8.66
CA CYS A 399 111.24 56.75 7.80
C CYS A 399 111.69 58.07 7.15
N GLU A 400 110.75 58.93 6.75
CA GLU A 400 111.01 60.26 6.21
C GLU A 400 111.55 61.21 7.29
N LYS A 401 110.98 61.19 8.50
CA LYS A 401 111.56 61.88 9.67
C LYS A 401 112.98 61.38 9.98
N LEU A 402 113.22 60.06 9.94
CA LEU A 402 114.57 59.49 10.09
C LEU A 402 115.54 59.99 9.02
N LYS A 403 115.13 60.04 7.75
CA LYS A 403 115.94 60.60 6.65
C LYS A 403 116.19 62.10 6.81
N GLN A 404 115.24 62.87 7.36
CA GLN A 404 115.42 64.28 7.69
C GLN A 404 116.42 64.47 8.84
N LEU A 405 116.31 63.69 9.92
CA LEU A 405 117.25 63.68 11.03
C LEU A 405 118.65 63.24 10.58
N GLN A 406 118.75 62.21 9.73
CA GLN A 406 120.02 61.76 9.16
C GLN A 406 120.67 62.83 8.27
N LYS A 407 119.88 63.55 7.45
CA LYS A 407 120.37 64.71 6.70
C LYS A 407 120.87 65.83 7.62
N SER A 408 120.10 66.15 8.67
CA SER A 408 120.49 67.14 9.68
C SER A 408 121.79 66.75 10.40
N LEU A 409 121.97 65.48 10.73
CA LEU A 409 123.21 64.93 11.28
C LEU A 409 124.37 65.06 10.29
N THR A 410 124.22 64.66 9.02
CA THR A 410 125.29 64.85 8.03
C THR A 410 125.63 66.33 7.78
N ASN A 411 124.66 67.23 7.96
CA ASN A 411 124.90 68.66 7.85
C ASN A 411 125.71 69.18 9.06
N SER A 412 125.36 68.80 10.29
CA SER A 412 126.14 69.19 11.48
C SER A 412 127.51 68.50 11.55
N GLU A 413 127.67 67.30 10.99
CA GLU A 413 128.97 66.67 10.76
C GLU A 413 129.83 67.45 9.75
N ASN A 414 129.24 67.98 8.67
CA ASN A 414 129.94 68.81 7.70
C ASN A 414 130.27 70.20 8.27
N GLU A 415 129.36 70.83 9.03
CA GLU A 415 129.63 72.06 9.77
C GLU A 415 130.79 71.84 10.76
N ARG A 416 130.79 70.71 11.49
CA ARG A 416 131.90 70.31 12.36
C ARG A 416 133.20 70.13 11.58
N ARG A 417 133.19 69.52 10.39
CA ARG A 417 134.38 69.42 9.51
C ARG A 417 134.90 70.80 9.12
N VAL A 418 134.05 71.68 8.59
CA VAL A 418 134.43 73.05 8.19
C VAL A 418 134.95 73.88 9.38
N VAL A 419 134.41 73.69 10.59
CA VAL A 419 134.95 74.29 11.82
C VAL A 419 136.30 73.69 12.20
N THR A 420 136.53 72.40 11.97
CA THR A 420 137.82 71.72 12.21
C THR A 420 138.88 72.19 11.19
N GLU A 421 138.55 72.27 9.91
CA GLU A 421 139.41 72.80 8.84
C GLU A 421 139.79 74.27 9.11
N ARG A 422 138.84 75.10 9.54
CA ARG A 422 139.11 76.48 9.99
C ARG A 422 140.03 76.55 11.21
N LEU A 423 139.90 75.61 12.14
CA LEU A 423 140.80 75.50 13.29
C LEU A 423 142.22 75.10 12.85
N GLU A 424 142.35 74.16 11.93
CA GLU A 424 143.65 73.76 11.37
C GLU A 424 144.33 74.91 10.61
N VAL A 425 143.60 75.66 9.78
CA VAL A 425 144.13 76.85 9.09
C VAL A 425 144.61 77.92 10.07
N THR A 426 143.85 78.21 11.13
CA THR A 426 144.28 79.18 12.15
C THR A 426 145.45 78.69 13.00
N GLN A 427 145.58 77.37 13.23
CA GLN A 427 146.77 76.76 13.84
C GLN A 427 148.01 76.84 12.93
N GLN A 428 147.85 76.68 11.61
CA GLN A 428 148.93 76.87 10.63
C GLN A 428 149.41 78.33 10.63
N GLN A 429 148.49 79.29 10.55
CA GLN A 429 148.79 80.73 10.65
C GLN A 429 149.51 81.08 11.97
N LEU A 430 149.10 80.48 13.09
CA LEU A 430 149.79 80.63 14.38
C LEU A 430 151.22 80.06 14.37
N ALA A 431 151.45 78.95 13.66
CA ALA A 431 152.79 78.36 13.49
C ALA A 431 153.68 79.20 12.56
N GLU A 432 153.12 79.80 11.52
CA GLU A 432 153.81 80.75 10.64
C GLU A 432 154.20 82.04 11.39
N LEU A 433 153.28 82.62 12.16
CA LEU A 433 153.57 83.77 13.02
C LEU A 433 154.65 83.45 14.07
N ARG A 434 154.69 82.24 14.61
CA ARG A 434 155.79 81.78 15.50
C ARG A 434 157.13 81.69 14.77
N ARG A 435 157.16 81.19 13.52
CA ARG A 435 158.38 81.18 12.69
C ARG A 435 158.86 82.59 12.34
N ALA A 436 157.95 83.49 11.97
CA ALA A 436 158.27 84.88 11.68
C ALA A 436 158.82 85.61 12.93
N ASN A 437 158.22 85.37 14.10
CA ASN A 437 158.70 85.93 15.37
C ASN A 437 160.10 85.38 15.74
N GLN A 438 160.37 84.09 15.53
CA GLN A 438 161.71 83.53 15.68
C GLN A 438 162.71 84.21 14.73
N GLN A 439 162.37 84.39 13.45
CA GLN A 439 163.24 85.06 12.48
C GLN A 439 163.54 86.52 12.86
N LEU A 440 162.55 87.25 13.39
CA LEU A 440 162.73 88.62 13.91
C LEU A 440 163.61 88.63 15.17
N SER A 441 163.48 87.64 16.05
CA SER A 441 164.35 87.46 17.22
C SER A 441 165.80 87.17 16.81
N ASP A 442 166.00 86.26 15.86
CA ASP A 442 167.31 85.92 15.28
C ASP A 442 167.97 87.12 14.56
N GLN A 443 167.17 88.03 13.98
CA GLN A 443 167.65 89.30 13.41
C GLN A 443 168.02 90.30 14.50
N SER A 444 167.20 90.47 15.54
CA SER A 444 167.47 91.35 16.68
C SER A 444 168.75 90.96 17.44
N SER A 445 169.01 89.65 17.54
CA SER A 445 170.26 89.09 18.10
C SER A 445 171.50 89.50 17.29
N ARG A 446 171.44 89.45 15.95
CA ARG A 446 172.55 89.86 15.08
C ARG A 446 172.83 91.36 15.20
N LEU A 447 171.78 92.18 15.18
CA LEU A 447 171.89 93.63 15.33
C LEU A 447 172.52 94.04 16.68
N HIS A 448 172.25 93.30 17.77
CA HIS A 448 172.93 93.51 19.05
C HIS A 448 174.44 93.18 18.98
N ALA A 449 174.82 92.11 18.29
CA ALA A 449 176.24 91.75 18.11
C ALA A 449 176.98 92.77 17.23
N GLU A 450 176.33 93.29 16.19
CA GLU A 450 176.86 94.36 15.33
C GLU A 450 177.01 95.69 16.09
N LEU A 451 176.06 96.02 16.98
CA LEU A 451 176.13 97.22 17.83
C LEU A 451 177.34 97.16 18.77
N ALA A 452 177.52 96.04 19.49
CA ALA A 452 178.62 95.85 20.44
C ALA A 452 180.01 95.96 19.76
N ASN A 453 180.14 95.54 18.50
CA ASN A 453 181.38 95.68 17.73
C ASN A 453 181.69 97.16 17.37
N ASN A 454 180.66 97.98 17.14
CA ASN A 454 180.82 99.41 16.83
C ASN A 454 181.24 100.23 18.06
N GLU A 455 180.77 99.89 19.26
CA GLU A 455 181.16 100.59 20.50
C GLU A 455 182.66 100.44 20.82
N VAL A 456 183.23 99.26 20.54
CA VAL A 456 184.68 99.03 20.64
C VAL A 456 185.46 99.92 19.66
N GLN A 457 185.04 99.98 18.39
CA GLN A 457 185.70 100.83 17.37
C GLN A 457 185.65 102.31 17.74
N ARG A 458 184.52 102.78 18.28
CA ARG A 458 184.36 104.16 18.75
C ARG A 458 185.36 104.53 19.85
N SER A 459 185.57 103.64 20.84
CA SER A 459 186.51 103.89 21.94
C SER A 459 187.96 104.10 21.50
N ALA A 460 188.39 103.43 20.42
CA ALA A 460 189.74 103.57 19.87
C ALA A 460 189.96 104.93 19.16
N LEU A 461 188.92 105.45 18.48
CA LEU A 461 188.99 106.69 17.71
C LEU A 461 188.93 107.94 18.59
N GLU A 462 188.14 107.92 19.68
CA GLU A 462 188.06 109.04 20.63
C GLU A 462 189.41 109.34 21.32
N SER A 463 190.34 108.37 21.35
CA SER A 463 191.71 108.55 21.89
C SER A 463 192.69 109.25 20.95
N GLN A 464 192.47 109.28 19.63
CA GLN A 464 193.44 109.83 18.66
C GLN A 464 193.19 111.31 18.32
N LEU A 465 191.97 111.80 18.56
CA LEU A 465 191.50 113.12 18.12
C LEU A 465 191.80 114.31 19.08
N ARG A 466 192.64 114.11 20.11
CA ARG A 466 193.05 115.19 21.04
C ARG A 466 194.39 115.87 20.72
N LEU A 467 195.12 115.43 19.69
CA LEU A 467 196.50 115.88 19.41
C LEU A 467 196.73 116.58 18.06
N ALA A 468 195.73 116.61 17.15
CA ALA A 468 195.85 117.18 15.81
C ALA A 468 195.11 118.54 15.67
N ASN A 469 195.68 119.52 16.35
CA ASN A 469 195.57 120.98 16.22
C ASN A 469 194.61 121.64 15.19
N SER A 470 193.89 122.67 15.67
CA SER A 470 193.43 123.87 14.95
C SER A 470 193.43 123.95 13.40
N SER A 471 192.25 123.94 12.76
CA SER A 471 191.92 124.89 11.68
C SER A 471 190.43 124.95 11.34
N ALA A 472 189.97 126.16 11.04
CA ALA A 472 188.60 126.63 10.83
C ALA A 472 187.70 125.91 9.80
N THR A 473 186.44 125.66 10.22
CA THR A 473 185.21 126.32 9.71
C THR A 473 184.94 126.49 8.20
N SER A 474 183.84 125.91 7.69
CA SER A 474 182.77 126.69 7.00
C SER A 474 181.44 125.94 6.79
N TRP A 475 180.37 126.59 7.24
CA TRP A 475 178.92 126.41 7.00
C TRP A 475 178.49 126.46 5.51
N PRO A 476 177.21 126.23 5.11
CA PRO A 476 175.95 126.00 5.86
C PRO A 476 175.33 124.58 5.56
N ALA A 477 174.04 124.20 5.66
CA ALA A 477 172.74 124.90 5.76
C ALA A 477 171.59 124.12 6.49
N GLU A 478 170.39 124.03 5.88
CA GLU A 478 169.06 124.31 6.52
C GLU A 478 167.88 123.54 5.85
N GLN A 479 166.59 123.50 6.29
CA GLN A 479 165.80 124.19 7.35
C GLN A 479 164.49 123.42 7.73
N HIS A 480 164.00 123.58 8.98
CA HIS A 480 162.59 123.65 9.51
C HIS A 480 161.43 122.64 9.14
N ALA A 481 160.29 122.52 9.88
CA ALA A 481 159.89 122.70 11.31
C ALA A 481 158.41 122.14 11.56
N PRO A 482 157.55 122.53 12.56
CA PRO A 482 157.10 121.53 13.57
C PRO A 482 155.64 121.60 14.17
N ASP A 483 155.36 120.69 15.13
CA ASP A 483 154.71 120.85 16.46
C ASP A 483 153.17 120.76 16.81
N ASN A 484 152.92 119.92 17.84
CA ASN A 484 152.08 120.04 19.06
C ASN A 484 150.53 119.82 19.23
N MET A 485 150.24 119.33 20.45
CA MET A 485 149.01 119.36 21.30
C MET A 485 147.79 118.41 21.09
N ARG A 486 146.96 118.34 22.15
CA ARG A 486 146.00 117.28 22.53
C ARG A 486 144.73 117.88 23.19
N GLU A 487 143.70 117.04 23.37
CA GLU A 487 142.40 117.27 24.04
C GLU A 487 141.27 117.81 23.14
N ASP A 488 140.56 116.89 22.48
CA ASP A 488 139.10 117.01 22.34
C ASP A 488 138.48 115.59 22.37
N GLU A 489 137.60 115.35 23.34
CA GLU A 489 137.53 114.07 24.08
C GLU A 489 136.26 113.25 23.79
N LEU A 490 136.39 111.92 23.75
CA LEU A 490 135.38 110.83 23.85
C LEU A 490 134.07 110.84 23.01
N ASN A 491 133.69 111.93 22.34
CA ASN A 491 132.28 112.23 22.05
C ASN A 491 131.67 111.65 20.75
N ARG A 492 132.22 110.54 20.22
CA ARG A 492 131.72 109.89 18.97
C ARG A 492 131.47 108.39 19.02
N GLN A 493 131.70 107.71 20.14
CA GLN A 493 131.50 106.25 20.25
C GLN A 493 130.09 105.82 20.73
N LEU A 494 129.16 106.77 20.92
CA LEU A 494 127.84 106.51 21.53
C LEU A 494 126.68 106.30 20.53
N THR A 495 126.84 106.63 19.24
CA THR A 495 125.71 106.79 18.29
C THR A 495 125.32 105.52 17.52
N THR A 496 126.03 104.40 17.70
CA THR A 496 125.72 103.12 17.04
C THR A 496 124.62 102.33 17.76
N ALA A 497 124.59 102.37 19.10
CA ALA A 497 123.75 101.52 19.97
C ALA A 497 122.26 101.97 20.08
N HIS A 498 121.68 102.58 19.05
CA HIS A 498 120.28 103.05 19.06
C HIS A 498 119.43 102.63 17.84
N ARG A 499 120.01 101.95 16.84
CA ARG A 499 119.24 101.43 15.69
C ARG A 499 118.50 100.11 15.97
N GLU A 500 118.94 99.32 16.93
CA GLU A 500 118.38 97.99 17.23
C GLU A 500 117.01 98.02 17.93
N ARG A 501 116.52 99.22 18.33
CA ARG A 501 115.26 99.38 19.09
C ARG A 501 114.00 99.48 18.22
N SER A 502 114.12 99.62 16.90
CA SER A 502 112.95 99.76 16.00
C SER A 502 112.37 98.43 15.52
N GLU A 503 113.21 97.42 15.26
CA GLU A 503 112.80 96.17 14.60
C GLU A 503 111.88 95.29 15.46
N LEU A 504 111.94 95.42 16.78
CA LEU A 504 111.10 94.66 17.72
C LEU A 504 109.63 95.09 17.73
N ARG A 505 109.27 96.28 17.20
CA ARG A 505 107.85 96.70 17.14
C ARG A 505 107.08 96.01 16.02
N SER A 506 107.68 95.86 14.84
CA SER A 506 107.02 95.24 13.67
C SER A 506 106.54 93.79 13.90
N LYS A 507 107.18 93.06 14.83
CA LYS A 507 106.77 91.69 15.18
C LYS A 507 105.45 91.61 15.97
N VAL A 508 105.01 92.67 16.64
CA VAL A 508 103.78 92.66 17.45
C VAL A 508 102.54 92.77 16.56
N ASP A 509 102.53 93.72 15.62
CA ASP A 509 101.34 94.00 14.79
C ASP A 509 100.93 92.78 13.93
N SER A 510 101.92 92.05 13.40
CA SER A 510 101.72 90.83 12.59
C SER A 510 101.01 89.67 13.32
N LEU A 511 100.92 89.71 14.66
CA LEU A 511 100.22 88.70 15.46
C LEU A 511 98.74 89.08 15.70
N VAL A 512 98.40 90.37 15.64
CA VAL A 512 97.04 90.87 15.92
C VAL A 512 96.06 90.52 14.79
N GLU A 513 96.48 90.61 13.54
CA GLU A 513 95.64 90.25 12.38
C GLU A 513 95.29 88.76 12.35
N LYS A 514 96.21 87.91 12.83
CA LYS A 514 96.09 86.44 12.77
C LYS A 514 95.07 85.88 13.76
N VAL A 515 94.85 86.56 14.88
CA VAL A 515 93.75 86.23 15.82
C VAL A 515 92.39 86.55 15.18
N ARG A 516 92.32 87.65 14.42
CA ARG A 516 91.07 88.15 13.82
C ARG A 516 90.47 87.19 12.77
N SER A 517 91.29 86.40 12.07
CA SER A 517 90.81 85.39 11.12
C SER A 517 90.19 84.16 11.79
N LEU A 518 90.63 83.79 12.99
CA LEU A 518 90.13 82.60 13.70
C LEU A 518 88.75 82.86 14.35
N GLU A 519 88.39 84.12 14.57
CA GLU A 519 87.06 84.49 15.11
C GLU A 519 85.93 84.47 14.06
N SER A 520 86.24 84.58 12.76
CA SER A 520 85.20 84.52 11.70
C SER A 520 84.77 83.09 11.39
N GLU A 521 85.69 82.13 11.41
CA GLU A 521 85.42 80.72 11.05
C GLU A 521 84.62 79.96 12.13
N LYS A 522 84.72 80.36 13.40
CA LYS A 522 83.88 79.79 14.46
C LYS A 522 82.38 80.03 14.23
N ARG A 523 82.01 81.21 13.70
CA ARG A 523 80.61 81.69 13.58
C ARG A 523 79.82 81.03 12.45
N THR A 524 80.45 80.27 11.57
CA THR A 524 79.78 79.55 10.46
C THR A 524 79.41 78.11 10.86
N LEU A 525 80.26 77.43 11.63
CA LEU A 525 80.03 76.03 12.04
C LEU A 525 78.85 75.88 13.01
N GLU A 526 78.66 76.82 13.94
CA GLU A 526 77.60 76.79 14.96
C GLU A 526 76.16 76.79 14.37
N ARG A 527 75.98 77.12 13.08
CA ARG A 527 74.68 77.08 12.39
C ARG A 527 74.36 75.77 11.69
N SER A 528 75.30 74.83 11.64
CA SER A 528 75.13 73.52 10.98
C SER A 528 74.52 72.44 11.90
N LEU A 529 74.41 72.70 13.20
CA LEU A 529 74.23 71.67 14.23
C LEU A 529 72.80 71.54 14.80
N THR A 530 71.77 72.02 14.09
CA THR A 530 70.40 72.18 14.64
C THR A 530 69.31 71.43 13.87
N LYS A 531 69.57 70.18 13.42
CA LYS A 531 68.49 69.32 12.86
C LYS A 531 68.65 67.80 13.03
N GLY A 532 68.84 67.36 14.28
CA GLY A 532 68.31 66.09 14.80
C GLY A 532 67.63 66.37 16.16
N GLY A 533 66.69 65.59 16.68
CA GLY A 533 66.06 64.35 16.20
C GLY A 533 65.52 63.56 17.42
N ARG A 534 64.35 62.90 17.31
CA ARG A 534 63.49 62.35 18.41
C ARG A 534 62.63 63.44 19.09
N SER A 535 61.39 63.20 19.57
CA SER A 535 60.49 62.03 19.45
C SER A 535 59.05 62.36 19.94
N ARG A 536 58.01 61.73 19.36
CA ARG A 536 56.58 61.65 19.82
C ARG A 536 55.78 62.98 19.79
N SER A 537 54.45 63.00 19.61
CA SER A 537 53.42 61.94 19.50
C SER A 537 52.12 62.39 18.79
N TYR A 538 51.27 61.42 18.44
CA TYR A 538 49.83 61.47 18.09
C TYR A 538 49.36 61.75 16.64
N GLU A 539 48.15 61.24 16.38
CA GLU A 539 47.22 61.51 15.25
C GLU A 539 47.64 61.13 13.81
N ARG A 540 47.87 59.83 13.58
CA ARG A 540 47.28 59.15 12.40
C ARG A 540 47.14 57.63 12.58
N ASN A 541 45.94 57.17 12.99
CA ASN A 541 45.43 55.79 12.79
C ASN A 541 43.98 55.68 13.34
N ARG A 542 42.97 56.16 12.58
CA ARG A 542 41.54 55.91 12.90
C ARG A 542 40.57 55.99 11.71
N GLU A 543 40.99 55.64 10.49
CA GLU A 543 40.14 55.70 9.29
C GLU A 543 40.14 54.38 8.48
N ALA A 544 40.33 53.24 9.17
CA ALA A 544 40.39 51.91 8.55
C ALA A 544 39.72 50.80 9.41
N ALA A 545 38.80 51.16 10.31
CA ALA A 545 38.21 50.22 11.27
C ALA A 545 36.72 50.49 11.61
N GLU A 546 35.99 51.20 10.74
CA GLU A 546 34.56 51.54 10.92
C GLU A 546 33.74 51.23 9.64
N LYS A 547 34.11 50.15 8.93
CA LYS A 547 33.37 49.63 7.75
C LYS A 547 33.24 48.09 7.73
N GLU A 548 33.13 47.48 8.91
CA GLU A 548 32.93 46.03 9.07
C GLU A 548 31.82 45.73 10.10
N LEU A 549 30.67 46.42 9.97
CA LEU A 549 29.46 46.11 10.76
C LEU A 549 28.14 46.25 9.96
N ASP A 550 28.10 47.07 8.91
CA ASP A 550 26.88 47.34 8.11
C ASP A 550 26.55 46.28 7.03
N LEU A 551 27.34 45.20 6.91
CA LEU A 551 27.15 44.18 5.86
C LEU A 551 26.40 42.92 6.32
N VAL A 552 26.05 42.81 7.60
CA VAL A 552 25.36 41.63 8.16
C VAL A 552 23.83 41.74 8.01
N ASP A 553 23.26 42.93 8.20
CA ASP A 553 21.81 43.13 8.27
C ASP A 553 21.09 43.01 6.90
N ALA A 554 21.78 43.37 5.81
CA ALA A 554 21.25 43.26 4.46
C ALA A 554 21.23 41.80 3.92
N GLY A 555 22.13 40.94 4.39
CA GLY A 555 22.24 39.54 3.95
C GLY A 555 21.26 38.59 4.65
N GLY A 556 20.92 38.86 5.91
CA GLY A 556 20.07 37.99 6.72
C GLY A 556 18.64 37.84 6.21
N SER A 557 18.08 38.90 5.63
CA SER A 557 16.67 38.95 5.20
C SER A 557 16.29 37.84 4.21
N GLY A 558 17.06 37.68 3.12
CA GLY A 558 16.78 36.67 2.09
C GLY A 558 16.90 35.23 2.61
N LEU A 559 17.96 34.94 3.38
CA LEU A 559 18.17 33.59 3.91
C LEU A 559 17.14 33.24 5.00
N SER A 560 16.80 34.19 5.86
CA SER A 560 15.73 34.03 6.86
C SER A 560 14.37 33.81 6.20
N GLN A 561 14.08 34.52 5.10
CA GLN A 561 12.81 34.38 4.38
C GLN A 561 12.67 33.00 3.71
N VAL A 562 13.76 32.46 3.12
CA VAL A 562 13.79 31.09 2.59
C VAL A 562 13.62 30.06 3.72
N LEU A 563 14.39 30.18 4.81
CA LEU A 563 14.29 29.26 5.95
C LEU A 563 12.91 29.31 6.64
N GLU A 564 12.26 30.46 6.69
CA GLU A 564 10.86 30.58 7.13
C GLU A 564 9.88 29.89 6.17
N GLN A 565 10.11 29.99 4.86
CA GLN A 565 9.27 29.39 3.84
C GLN A 565 9.36 27.86 3.89
N GLU A 566 10.57 27.31 3.98
CA GLU A 566 10.81 25.90 4.28
C GLU A 566 10.20 25.48 5.62
N ASN A 567 10.29 26.31 6.67
CA ASN A 567 9.62 26.03 7.95
C ASN A 567 8.09 25.95 7.82
N ARG A 568 7.48 26.84 7.02
CA ARG A 568 6.03 26.85 6.74
C ARG A 568 5.62 25.60 5.97
N GLU A 569 6.39 25.20 4.96
CA GLU A 569 6.14 23.98 4.18
C GLU A 569 6.31 22.71 5.02
N LEU A 570 7.37 22.62 5.84
CA LEU A 570 7.58 21.52 6.78
C LEU A 570 6.44 21.42 7.80
N ARG A 571 5.99 22.55 8.39
CA ARG A 571 4.84 22.57 9.32
C ARG A 571 3.54 22.14 8.65
N MET A 572 3.31 22.52 7.39
CA MET A 572 2.14 22.05 6.61
C MET A 572 2.25 20.56 6.26
N ARG A 573 3.46 20.06 6.00
CA ARG A 573 3.71 18.64 5.71
C ARG A 573 3.56 17.76 6.96
N VAL A 574 4.03 18.22 8.11
CA VAL A 574 3.79 17.60 9.42
C VAL A 574 2.29 17.53 9.70
N ARG A 575 1.54 18.63 9.62
CA ARG A 575 0.07 18.64 9.79
C ARG A 575 -0.68 17.68 8.86
N ARG A 576 -0.20 17.52 7.63
CA ARG A 576 -0.77 16.58 6.66
C ARG A 576 -0.50 15.12 7.07
N LEU A 577 0.69 14.82 7.58
CA LEU A 577 1.04 13.49 8.10
C LEU A 577 0.31 13.18 9.41
N GLU A 578 0.16 14.16 10.31
CA GLU A 578 -0.65 14.05 11.54
C GLU A 578 -2.12 13.72 11.21
N ALA A 579 -2.71 14.42 10.23
CA ALA A 579 -4.07 14.13 9.77
C ALA A 579 -4.20 12.73 9.15
N GLN A 580 -3.23 12.30 8.35
CA GLN A 580 -3.20 10.95 7.77
C GLN A 580 -2.98 9.85 8.83
N LEU A 581 -2.19 10.13 9.88
CA LEU A 581 -2.00 9.23 11.01
C LEU A 581 -3.33 9.05 11.77
N ALA A 582 -3.99 10.15 12.13
CA ALA A 582 -5.29 10.12 12.81
C ALA A 582 -6.37 9.39 11.97
N GLU A 583 -6.41 9.63 10.66
CA GLU A 583 -7.31 8.90 9.75
C GLU A 583 -7.07 7.39 9.82
N LYS A 584 -5.80 6.94 9.73
CA LYS A 584 -5.43 5.52 9.83
C LYS A 584 -5.66 4.91 11.21
N GLU A 585 -5.51 5.69 12.28
CA GLU A 585 -5.89 5.25 13.63
C GLU A 585 -7.41 5.02 13.74
N THR A 586 -8.24 5.88 13.13
CA THR A 586 -9.70 5.62 13.10
C THR A 586 -10.09 4.44 12.21
N GLU A 587 -9.40 4.19 11.09
CA GLU A 587 -9.58 2.97 10.29
C GLU A 587 -9.25 1.71 11.11
N LEU A 588 -8.11 1.74 11.81
CA LEU A 588 -7.63 0.62 12.62
C LEU A 588 -8.53 0.35 13.84
N LEU A 589 -9.12 1.39 14.44
CA LEU A 589 -10.17 1.26 15.45
C LEU A 589 -11.45 0.62 14.89
N ARG A 590 -11.93 1.06 13.71
CA ARG A 590 -13.09 0.44 13.04
C ARG A 590 -12.83 -1.04 12.71
N ALA A 591 -11.64 -1.37 12.22
CA ALA A 591 -11.24 -2.74 11.92
C ALA A 591 -11.21 -3.63 13.18
N ARG A 592 -10.68 -3.11 14.31
CA ARG A 592 -10.73 -3.80 15.61
C ARG A 592 -12.16 -4.03 16.11
N GLN A 593 -13.05 -3.04 15.96
CA GLN A 593 -14.47 -3.17 16.33
C GLN A 593 -15.20 -4.20 15.45
N ALA A 594 -14.93 -4.23 14.14
CA ALA A 594 -15.48 -5.22 13.22
C ALA A 594 -14.97 -6.65 13.53
N LEU A 595 -13.71 -6.79 13.93
CA LEU A 595 -13.16 -8.08 14.36
C LEU A 595 -13.81 -8.55 15.69
N GLN A 596 -14.03 -7.65 16.64
CA GLN A 596 -14.71 -7.96 17.90
C GLN A 596 -16.19 -8.34 17.70
N SER A 597 -16.92 -7.64 16.82
CA SER A 597 -18.32 -7.99 16.54
C SER A 597 -18.44 -9.33 15.82
N ALA A 598 -17.53 -9.64 14.89
CA ALA A 598 -17.43 -10.96 14.25
C ALA A 598 -17.08 -12.08 15.24
N GLN A 599 -16.15 -11.84 16.17
CA GLN A 599 -15.81 -12.79 17.24
C GLN A 599 -17.00 -13.04 18.19
N ALA A 600 -17.76 -11.99 18.55
CA ALA A 600 -18.98 -12.12 19.35
C ALA A 600 -20.08 -12.91 18.61
N HIS A 601 -20.25 -12.69 17.30
CA HIS A 601 -21.18 -13.49 16.48
C HIS A 601 -20.76 -14.96 16.42
N LEU A 602 -19.46 -15.24 16.32
CA LEU A 602 -18.95 -16.61 16.33
C LEU A 602 -19.18 -17.31 17.68
N GLN A 603 -18.99 -16.59 18.80
CA GLN A 603 -19.30 -17.12 20.13
C GLN A 603 -20.80 -17.36 20.33
N MET A 604 -21.68 -16.46 19.84
CA MET A 604 -23.14 -16.66 19.87
C MET A 604 -23.57 -17.88 19.05
N GLN A 605 -22.96 -18.13 17.88
CA GLN A 605 -23.22 -19.36 17.12
C GLN A 605 -22.73 -20.62 17.84
N GLN A 606 -21.59 -20.57 18.53
CA GLN A 606 -21.08 -21.69 19.33
C GLN A 606 -21.94 -21.97 20.58
N ALA A 607 -22.56 -20.94 21.16
CA ALA A 607 -23.47 -21.06 22.31
C ALA A 607 -24.86 -21.62 21.96
N HIS A 608 -25.21 -21.76 20.68
CA HIS A 608 -26.54 -22.19 20.21
C HIS A 608 -26.47 -23.41 19.26
N GLY A 609 -25.74 -24.45 19.67
CA GLY A 609 -25.78 -25.79 19.05
C GLY A 609 -26.76 -26.74 19.76
N PRO A 610 -27.97 -27.01 19.22
CA PRO A 610 -28.90 -27.98 19.82
C PRO A 610 -28.45 -29.43 19.58
N HIS A 611 -28.85 -30.32 20.49
CA HIS A 611 -28.67 -31.77 20.30
C HIS A 611 -29.54 -32.31 19.15
N GLY A 612 -28.98 -33.15 18.29
CA GLY A 612 -29.73 -33.85 17.24
C GLY A 612 -28.86 -34.83 16.44
N HIS A 613 -29.36 -36.06 16.22
CA HIS A 613 -28.68 -37.07 15.41
C HIS A 613 -28.92 -36.82 13.90
N GLY A 614 -27.92 -37.11 13.05
CA GLY A 614 -28.09 -36.99 11.60
C GLY A 614 -26.90 -37.53 10.79
N ARG A 615 -26.94 -38.82 10.42
CA ARG A 615 -25.91 -39.48 9.60
C ARG A 615 -26.04 -39.06 8.13
N ALA A 616 -25.26 -38.06 7.71
CA ALA A 616 -25.06 -37.72 6.30
C ALA A 616 -23.60 -37.31 6.04
N HIS A 617 -23.02 -37.81 4.94
CA HIS A 617 -21.78 -37.25 4.38
C HIS A 617 -22.18 -36.13 3.42
N SER A 618 -21.77 -34.89 3.70
CA SER A 618 -22.04 -33.72 2.87
C SER A 618 -20.75 -32.91 2.60
N PRO A 619 -20.67 -32.17 1.47
CA PRO A 619 -19.48 -31.37 1.12
C PRO A 619 -19.11 -30.32 2.16
N GLU A 620 -20.08 -29.83 2.93
CA GLU A 620 -19.87 -28.79 3.95
C GLU A 620 -18.75 -29.14 4.96
N ARG A 621 -18.50 -30.42 5.24
CA ARG A 621 -17.42 -30.83 6.15
C ARG A 621 -16.04 -30.72 5.51
N ALA A 622 -15.93 -30.86 4.19
CA ALA A 622 -14.69 -30.57 3.46
C ALA A 622 -14.46 -29.06 3.41
N GLU A 623 -15.46 -28.27 2.99
CA GLU A 623 -15.34 -26.80 2.94
C GLU A 623 -15.03 -26.18 4.31
N ARG A 624 -15.63 -26.68 5.41
CA ARG A 624 -15.31 -26.22 6.77
C ARG A 624 -13.90 -26.60 7.20
N ALA A 625 -13.33 -27.69 6.69
CA ALA A 625 -11.94 -28.09 6.95
C ALA A 625 -10.94 -27.27 6.11
N GLU A 626 -11.24 -27.02 4.83
CA GLU A 626 -10.43 -26.16 3.96
C GLU A 626 -10.39 -24.72 4.48
N ARG A 627 -11.55 -24.13 4.80
CA ARG A 627 -11.62 -22.78 5.40
C ARG A 627 -10.89 -22.69 6.75
N ALA A 628 -10.84 -23.77 7.53
CA ALA A 628 -10.02 -23.82 8.75
C ALA A 628 -8.51 -23.84 8.44
N ALA A 629 -8.07 -24.66 7.47
CA ALA A 629 -6.68 -24.71 7.03
C ALA A 629 -6.21 -23.41 6.35
N GLU A 630 -7.10 -22.71 5.63
CA GLU A 630 -6.85 -21.37 5.10
C GLU A 630 -6.71 -20.34 6.22
N LEU A 631 -7.58 -20.35 7.23
CA LEU A 631 -7.45 -19.46 8.40
C LEU A 631 -6.16 -19.71 9.18
N GLU A 632 -5.69 -20.96 9.29
CA GLU A 632 -4.39 -21.28 9.88
C GLU A 632 -3.21 -20.81 9.02
N ARG A 633 -3.28 -20.96 7.68
CA ARG A 633 -2.29 -20.38 6.76
C ARG A 633 -2.22 -18.85 6.86
N VAL A 634 -3.37 -18.17 6.89
CA VAL A 634 -3.46 -16.71 7.03
C VAL A 634 -2.83 -16.29 8.36
N ARG A 635 -3.19 -16.93 9.49
CA ARG A 635 -2.56 -16.67 10.80
C ARG A 635 -1.05 -16.88 10.79
N ALA A 636 -0.56 -17.95 10.16
CA ALA A 636 0.87 -18.21 10.05
C ALA A 636 1.59 -17.11 9.24
N SER A 637 0.99 -16.66 8.13
CA SER A 637 1.52 -15.57 7.31
C SER A 637 1.51 -14.21 8.05
N GLN A 638 0.47 -13.94 8.84
CA GLN A 638 0.36 -12.74 9.67
C GLN A 638 1.45 -12.74 10.75
N LEU A 639 1.63 -13.83 11.48
CA LEU A 639 2.67 -13.97 12.51
C LEU A 639 4.10 -13.81 11.94
N GLN A 640 4.31 -14.23 10.68
CA GLN A 640 5.56 -14.02 9.98
C GLN A 640 5.76 -12.56 9.56
N ALA A 641 4.71 -11.86 9.14
CA ALA A 641 4.74 -10.43 8.83
C ALA A 641 4.96 -9.56 10.09
N GLU A 642 4.32 -9.91 11.21
CA GLU A 642 4.50 -9.24 12.50
C GLU A 642 5.96 -9.32 12.97
N ARG A 643 6.58 -10.52 12.94
CA ARG A 643 8.02 -10.71 13.25
C ARG A 643 8.95 -9.91 12.32
N LEU A 644 8.58 -9.77 11.05
CA LEU A 644 9.33 -8.95 10.07
C LEU A 644 9.20 -7.44 10.36
N LEU A 645 8.07 -6.99 10.88
CA LEU A 645 7.88 -5.61 11.35
C LEU A 645 8.66 -5.37 12.66
N GLU A 646 8.59 -6.27 13.63
CA GLU A 646 9.37 -6.18 14.88
C GLU A 646 10.89 -6.10 14.59
N ALA A 647 11.41 -6.92 13.68
CA ALA A 647 12.81 -6.88 13.27
C ALA A 647 13.20 -5.55 12.60
N ARG A 648 12.30 -4.98 11.76
CA ARG A 648 12.51 -3.65 11.16
C ARG A 648 12.45 -2.53 12.19
N GLU A 649 11.53 -2.57 13.14
CA GLU A 649 11.48 -1.61 14.25
C GLU A 649 12.73 -1.69 15.14
N GLN A 650 13.21 -2.89 15.46
CA GLN A 650 14.46 -3.07 16.21
C GLN A 650 15.65 -2.50 15.44
N SER A 651 15.75 -2.74 14.12
CA SER A 651 16.77 -2.14 13.27
C SER A 651 16.69 -0.61 13.23
N HIS A 652 15.49 -0.04 13.12
CA HIS A 652 15.31 1.42 13.16
C HIS A 652 15.63 2.00 14.54
N ARG A 653 15.19 1.38 15.65
CA ARG A 653 15.55 1.80 17.02
C ARG A 653 17.06 1.78 17.23
N GLN A 654 17.76 0.76 16.75
CA GLN A 654 19.23 0.71 16.78
C GLN A 654 19.90 1.78 15.90
N GLN A 655 19.29 2.17 14.78
CA GLN A 655 19.83 3.20 13.89
C GLN A 655 19.61 4.61 14.45
N VAL A 656 18.44 4.85 15.07
CA VAL A 656 18.15 6.07 15.84
C VAL A 656 19.13 6.19 17.01
N LEU A 657 19.30 5.13 17.82
CA LEU A 657 20.28 5.10 18.91
C LEU A 657 21.73 5.36 18.45
N ARG A 658 22.11 4.97 17.21
CA ARG A 658 23.43 5.31 16.68
C ARG A 658 23.56 6.78 16.28
N LEU A 659 22.48 7.39 15.79
CA LEU A 659 22.43 8.83 15.44
C LEU A 659 22.31 9.72 16.68
N GLU A 660 21.74 9.22 17.78
CA GLU A 660 21.66 9.89 19.09
C GLU A 660 22.98 9.83 19.89
N ASN A 661 23.96 9.03 19.44
CA ASN A 661 25.29 8.88 20.05
C ASN A 661 26.42 9.43 19.14
N GLN A 662 26.09 10.33 18.21
CA GLN A 662 27.00 11.03 17.29
C GLN A 662 26.93 12.54 17.48
#